data_AF-A0A6N6NRI1-F1
#
_entry.id   AF-A0A6N6NRI1-F1
#
_cell.length_a   1.000
_cell.length_b   1.000
_cell.length_c   1.000
_cell.angle_alpha   90.00
_cell.angle_beta   90.00
_cell.angle_gamma   90.00
#
_symmetry.space_group_name_H-M   'P 1'
#
loop_
_entity.id
_entity.type
_entity.pdbx_description
1 polymer ?
#
loop_
_entity_poly.entity_id
_entity_poly.type
_entity_poly.pdbx_seq_one_letter_code
_entity_poly.pdbx_strand_id
1 'polypeptide(L)'
;MASNLSGLTIKDEHLRRALEGREYLLVDGAMGTQMQERGLDALEAVPELLCKTHAADITAIHAAYIAAGAEVVTTNTFSANRLKLGDKMSVVEAYQLAADCARAAGAPYIAGDIGPTGSLLEPMGTLSFDEAYDIFAEQVRAAVAAECDIILVETMADLREAKAALLAARENSTLPVFVTMTFGEDGRTFLGTTPEIAAEVLSSLGAQAVGLNCSLGPAELTGAARAMASRVRCPLMAQPNAGLPHMENGETVFDVGPEEFARAMGPLLDAGASIVGGCCGTSPLSIELLSKEIARRGKPAPRAFKPACVLASAQEAVVLEKGKHAVAVIGERINPTGKKKLKAALRSGDLDYVIGEAVTQRNSGADVLDVNVGLPELDEPAMLSAVVEKLSATVTLPLVIDSSNPDAIERVVRSYAGKPLINSVNGKRESLDAVLPLAKKYGCAIIGLALDESGIPPTAEGRFAVAEKIVAEAERIGIPREDIVIDCLVMAVATNQSEAMEIVKAVSLVKERLGVRTVLGVSNVSFGIPQRALLNSTFLAAALGCGLDFPILNPSSARYMDTVHAFRVLNMQDEGAVRYIEDYANAPDPYTAPAGTAAAQAGTLPQPQPSKPTDAACPIVIPESLAHASGEVEQVVNLIMSGRKGPMGEMTEKLLASCDALDVVNGAFIPALDVVGKKFDAGEFFLPQLMASAEAVKAGFDVVREHMGESGASLDDWRAIVVATVKGDIHDIGKNIVKMLLENYGYRVIDLGRDVDPREILRVVREQNVRLVGLSALMTTTVKAMEETIELLHREVPDCSVFVGGAVLTPEYAAQIHADHYSKDAADSARYAEEYFASIGL
;
A
#
# COMPACT_ATOMS: atom_id res chain seq x y z
N MET A 1 25.01 -1.77 11.73
CA MET A 1 24.37 -0.84 10.77
C MET A 1 25.09 0.48 10.90
N ALA A 2 25.61 1.06 9.81
CA ALA A 2 26.12 2.43 9.86
C ALA A 2 24.95 3.36 10.24
N SER A 3 25.12 4.23 11.24
CA SER A 3 24.03 5.06 11.74
C SER A 3 23.56 6.02 10.64
N ASN A 4 22.28 5.96 10.25
CA ASN A 4 21.61 6.90 9.34
C ASN A 4 21.41 8.31 9.99
N LEU A 5 22.41 8.76 10.74
CA LEU A 5 22.42 9.98 11.54
C LEU A 5 23.41 11.01 11.01
N SER A 6 24.19 10.69 9.97
CA SER A 6 25.14 11.63 9.37
C SER A 6 24.39 12.75 8.66
N GLY A 7 24.78 14.00 8.92
CA GLY A 7 24.16 15.18 8.31
C GLY A 7 22.88 15.65 8.99
N LEU A 8 22.44 15.00 10.07
CA LEU A 8 21.31 15.45 10.87
C LEU A 8 21.73 16.45 11.95
N THR A 9 20.87 17.44 12.19
CA THR A 9 20.93 18.33 13.34
C THR A 9 20.28 17.61 14.53
N ILE A 10 21.10 17.06 15.43
CA ILE A 10 20.64 16.38 16.64
C ILE A 10 21.00 17.25 17.84
N LYS A 11 20.00 17.64 18.64
CA LYS A 11 20.11 18.62 19.72
C LYS A 11 21.24 18.31 20.71
N ASP A 12 21.34 17.05 21.14
CA ASP A 12 22.35 16.60 22.09
C ASP A 12 22.67 15.09 21.97
N GLU A 13 23.54 14.62 22.87
CA GLU A 13 23.99 13.23 22.91
C GLU A 13 22.91 12.26 23.40
N HIS A 14 21.97 12.69 24.25
CA HIS A 14 20.90 11.82 24.74
C HIS A 14 19.97 11.46 23.59
N LEU A 15 19.50 12.47 22.84
CA LEU A 15 18.70 12.24 21.65
C LEU A 15 19.46 11.37 20.65
N ARG A 16 20.77 11.60 20.43
CA ARG A 16 21.59 10.73 19.56
C ARG A 16 21.55 9.27 20.00
N ARG A 17 21.74 8.97 21.30
CA ARG A 17 21.72 7.60 21.81
C ARG A 17 20.35 6.94 21.71
N ALA A 18 19.27 7.70 21.88
CA ALA A 18 17.91 7.22 21.61
C ALA A 18 17.72 6.86 20.12
N LEU A 19 18.19 7.71 19.20
CA LEU A 19 18.14 7.44 17.76
C LEU A 19 19.02 6.27 17.31
N GLU A 20 20.05 5.93 18.09
CA GLU A 20 20.85 4.71 17.92
C GLU A 20 20.18 3.47 18.53
N GLY A 21 19.04 3.64 19.22
CA GLY A 21 18.32 2.58 19.93
C GLY A 21 19.04 2.09 21.20
N ARG A 22 19.91 2.92 21.78
CA ARG A 22 20.70 2.59 22.98
C ARG A 22 20.00 2.99 24.28
N GLU A 23 19.09 3.95 24.21
CA GLU A 23 18.32 4.49 25.32
C GLU A 23 16.84 4.62 24.93
N TYR A 24 15.97 4.68 25.94
CA TYR A 24 14.57 5.00 25.72
C TYR A 24 14.41 6.51 25.45
N LEU A 25 13.38 6.87 24.68
CA LEU A 25 12.90 8.23 24.53
C LEU A 25 11.39 8.24 24.82
N LEU A 26 10.99 9.01 25.83
CA LEU A 26 9.59 9.09 26.26
C LEU A 26 8.91 10.31 25.60
N VAL A 27 7.92 10.03 24.77
CA VAL A 27 7.03 10.99 24.12
C VAL A 27 5.78 11.18 24.99
N ASP A 28 5.12 12.32 24.87
CA ASP A 28 3.89 12.66 25.58
C ASP A 28 2.68 11.78 25.19
N GLY A 29 1.52 12.14 25.73
CA GLY A 29 0.22 11.49 25.49
C GLY A 29 -0.73 12.36 24.67
N ALA A 30 -2.04 12.08 24.74
CA ALA A 30 -3.05 12.77 23.92
C ALA A 30 -3.27 14.25 24.27
N MET A 31 -2.89 15.13 23.35
CA MET A 31 -3.30 16.55 23.38
C MET A 31 -4.84 16.70 23.29
N GLY A 32 -5.48 16.04 22.31
CA GLY A 32 -6.92 16.16 22.06
C GLY A 32 -7.79 15.71 23.25
N THR A 33 -7.46 14.57 23.87
CA THR A 33 -8.18 14.09 25.06
C THR A 33 -8.05 15.06 26.23
N GLN A 34 -6.85 15.64 26.44
CA GLN A 34 -6.64 16.63 27.51
C GLN A 34 -7.37 17.96 27.23
N MET A 35 -7.59 18.33 25.96
CA MET A 35 -8.44 19.47 25.60
C MET A 35 -9.91 19.21 25.94
N GLN A 36 -10.41 18.02 25.62
CA GLN A 36 -11.80 17.61 25.90
C GLN A 36 -12.09 17.58 27.41
N GLU A 37 -11.19 16.99 28.20
CA GLU A 37 -11.32 16.98 29.67
C GLU A 37 -11.37 18.38 30.29
N ARG A 38 -10.83 19.39 29.59
CA ARG A 38 -10.84 20.80 29.99
C ARG A 38 -11.95 21.61 29.31
N GLY A 39 -12.78 20.99 28.48
CA GLY A 39 -13.86 21.62 27.72
C GLY A 39 -13.39 22.64 26.67
N LEU A 40 -12.15 22.52 26.19
CA LEU A 40 -11.56 23.45 25.22
C LEU A 40 -12.01 23.18 23.78
N ASP A 41 -12.39 21.94 23.47
CA ASP A 41 -12.93 21.50 22.19
C ASP A 41 -14.27 22.17 21.86
N ALA A 42 -15.05 22.52 22.87
CA ALA A 42 -16.27 23.30 22.71
C ALA A 42 -16.01 24.80 22.38
N LEU A 43 -14.78 25.29 22.55
CA LEU A 43 -14.43 26.70 22.34
C LEU A 43 -13.97 26.99 20.92
N GLU A 44 -13.25 26.06 20.30
CA GLU A 44 -12.73 26.18 18.94
C GLU A 44 -12.87 24.86 18.19
N ALA A 45 -13.51 24.90 17.01
CA ALA A 45 -13.66 23.72 16.17
C ALA A 45 -12.34 23.27 15.50
N VAL A 46 -11.33 24.14 15.46
CA VAL A 46 -9.99 23.84 14.93
C VAL A 46 -9.01 23.86 16.10
N PRO A 47 -8.52 22.69 16.57
CA PRO A 47 -7.69 22.59 17.78
C PRO A 47 -6.45 23.48 17.77
N GLU A 48 -5.82 23.69 16.61
CA GLU A 48 -4.64 24.53 16.44
C GLU A 48 -4.88 25.99 16.84
N LEU A 49 -6.11 26.50 16.70
CA LEU A 49 -6.46 27.87 17.09
C LEU A 49 -6.36 28.10 18.59
N LEU A 50 -6.46 27.04 19.40
CA LEU A 50 -6.30 27.14 20.86
C LEU A 50 -4.90 27.60 21.25
N CYS A 51 -3.87 27.37 20.43
CA CYS A 51 -2.53 27.95 20.65
C CYS A 51 -2.51 29.48 20.54
N LYS A 52 -3.53 30.09 19.92
CA LYS A 52 -3.71 31.54 19.83
C LYS A 52 -4.69 32.05 20.89
N THR A 53 -5.83 31.40 21.03
CA THR A 53 -6.96 31.89 21.85
C THR A 53 -6.85 31.48 23.31
N HIS A 54 -6.24 30.31 23.58
CA HIS A 54 -6.16 29.67 24.90
C HIS A 54 -4.74 29.12 25.15
N ALA A 55 -3.71 29.87 24.76
CA ALA A 55 -2.30 29.44 24.82
C ALA A 55 -1.85 28.98 26.22
N ALA A 56 -2.38 29.62 27.28
CA ALA A 56 -2.08 29.26 28.66
C ALA A 56 -2.55 27.84 29.01
N ASP A 57 -3.72 27.43 28.51
CA ASP A 57 -4.27 26.10 28.73
C ASP A 57 -3.46 25.04 27.99
N ILE A 58 -3.08 25.28 26.74
CA ILE A 58 -2.21 24.39 25.95
C ILE A 58 -0.83 24.25 26.59
N THR A 59 -0.25 25.37 27.03
CA THR A 59 1.02 25.38 27.78
C THR A 59 0.91 24.53 29.06
N ALA A 60 -0.21 24.62 29.76
CA ALA A 60 -0.46 23.83 30.97
C ALA A 60 -0.65 22.33 30.68
N ILE A 61 -1.15 21.94 29.50
CA ILE A 61 -1.19 20.53 29.09
C ILE A 61 0.24 20.01 28.87
N HIS A 62 1.06 20.72 28.10
CA HIS A 62 2.47 20.34 27.89
C HIS A 62 3.23 20.24 29.22
N ALA A 63 3.06 21.23 30.11
CA ALA A 63 3.73 21.23 31.42
C ALA A 63 3.33 20.01 32.27
N ALA A 64 2.08 19.54 32.17
CA ALA A 64 1.63 18.34 32.86
C ALA A 64 2.32 17.07 32.35
N TYR A 65 2.48 16.91 31.03
CA TYR A 65 3.21 15.77 30.47
C TYR A 65 4.71 15.82 30.79
N ILE A 66 5.33 16.99 30.76
CA ILE A 66 6.73 17.17 31.15
C ILE A 66 6.92 16.81 32.63
N ALA A 67 6.01 17.25 33.50
CA ALA A 67 6.03 16.89 34.93
C ALA A 67 5.84 15.38 35.16
N ALA A 68 5.09 14.71 34.29
CA ALA A 68 4.95 13.26 34.26
C ALA A 68 6.20 12.53 33.70
N GLY A 69 7.17 13.26 33.16
CA GLY A 69 8.44 12.71 32.69
C GLY A 69 8.57 12.58 31.18
N ALA A 70 7.63 13.09 30.38
CA ALA A 70 7.80 13.18 28.93
C ALA A 70 9.04 14.02 28.59
N GLU A 71 9.88 13.51 27.70
CA GLU A 71 11.09 14.18 27.22
C GLU A 71 10.81 14.92 25.91
N VAL A 72 9.92 14.36 25.08
CA VAL A 72 9.45 14.95 23.83
C VAL A 72 7.99 15.33 24.01
N VAL A 73 7.64 16.57 23.68
CA VAL A 73 6.24 16.97 23.50
C VAL A 73 5.92 17.16 22.03
N THR A 74 4.72 16.76 21.62
CA THR A 74 4.20 16.94 20.27
C THR A 74 3.52 18.30 20.16
N THR A 75 3.86 19.11 19.16
CA THR A 75 3.17 20.40 18.95
C THR A 75 1.70 20.16 18.64
N ASN A 76 0.82 21.05 19.09
CA ASN A 76 -0.61 21.01 18.71
C ASN A 76 -0.78 21.48 17.24
N THR A 77 -0.36 20.64 16.30
CA THR A 77 -0.29 20.92 14.85
C THR A 77 -0.71 19.74 13.98
N PHE A 78 -1.34 18.72 14.56
CA PHE A 78 -1.75 17.49 13.85
C PHE A 78 -2.49 17.76 12.54
N SER A 79 -3.37 18.77 12.52
CA SER A 79 -4.15 19.18 11.35
C SER A 79 -3.71 20.53 10.77
N ALA A 80 -2.50 21.02 11.10
CA ALA A 80 -1.98 22.33 10.69
C ALA A 80 -1.51 22.38 9.22
N ASN A 81 -2.37 22.01 8.27
CA ASN A 81 -2.11 22.06 6.84
C ASN A 81 -3.05 23.02 6.12
N ARG A 82 -2.67 23.50 4.93
CA ARG A 82 -3.44 24.51 4.19
C ARG A 82 -4.87 24.07 3.82
N LEU A 83 -5.12 22.77 3.67
CA LEU A 83 -6.46 22.24 3.33
C LEU A 83 -7.40 22.28 4.53
N LYS A 84 -6.87 22.06 5.74
CA LYS A 84 -7.65 22.00 6.99
C LYS A 84 -7.75 23.36 7.69
N LEU A 85 -6.67 24.16 7.69
CA LEU A 85 -6.67 25.49 8.31
C LEU A 85 -7.50 26.51 7.50
N GLY A 86 -7.49 26.39 6.16
CA GLY A 86 -8.13 27.36 5.26
C GLY A 86 -7.67 28.79 5.55
N ASP A 87 -8.60 29.74 5.58
CA ASP A 87 -8.30 31.16 5.82
C ASP A 87 -8.19 31.53 7.32
N LYS A 88 -8.34 30.55 8.23
CA LYS A 88 -8.41 30.82 9.69
C LYS A 88 -7.04 31.16 10.28
N MET A 89 -5.97 30.53 9.78
CA MET A 89 -4.61 30.68 10.27
C MET A 89 -3.61 30.19 9.21
N SER A 90 -2.47 30.86 9.08
CA SER A 90 -1.40 30.36 8.20
C SER A 90 -0.65 29.19 8.84
N VAL A 91 -0.11 28.27 8.03
CA VAL A 91 0.68 27.13 8.53
C VAL A 91 1.88 27.61 9.38
N VAL A 92 2.57 28.67 8.94
CA VAL A 92 3.72 29.23 9.68
C VAL A 92 3.29 29.77 11.05
N GLU A 93 2.16 30.48 11.12
CA GLU A 93 1.62 30.99 12.40
C GLU A 93 1.23 29.83 13.33
N ALA A 94 0.60 28.77 12.81
CA ALA A 94 0.19 27.62 13.58
C ALA A 94 1.39 26.92 14.27
N TYR A 95 2.44 26.60 13.51
CA TYR A 95 3.65 25.97 14.07
C TYR A 95 4.38 26.89 15.04
N GLN A 96 4.47 28.19 14.77
CA GLN A 96 5.12 29.13 15.67
C GLN A 96 4.41 29.19 17.03
N LEU A 97 3.08 29.38 17.03
CA LEU A 97 2.31 29.48 18.28
C LEU A 97 2.32 28.17 19.07
N ALA A 98 2.22 27.03 18.37
CA ALA A 98 2.28 25.71 19.02
C ALA A 98 3.65 25.44 19.65
N ALA A 99 4.75 25.74 18.95
CA ALA A 99 6.10 25.61 19.49
C ALA A 99 6.35 26.59 20.66
N ASP A 100 5.78 27.80 20.60
CA ASP A 100 5.87 28.78 21.69
C ASP A 100 5.18 28.27 22.97
N CYS A 101 4.03 27.60 22.86
CA CYS A 101 3.36 26.95 23.99
C CYS A 101 4.23 25.83 24.60
N ALA A 102 4.81 24.96 23.77
CA ALA A 102 5.71 23.90 24.22
C ALA A 102 6.98 24.46 24.89
N ARG A 103 7.59 25.50 24.31
CA ARG A 103 8.77 26.17 24.87
C ARG A 103 8.46 26.87 26.20
N ALA A 104 7.31 27.54 26.29
CA ALA A 104 6.85 28.18 27.53
C ALA A 104 6.60 27.17 28.65
N ALA A 105 6.20 25.93 28.31
CA ALA A 105 6.06 24.83 29.25
C ALA A 105 7.40 24.23 29.72
N GLY A 106 8.52 24.59 29.09
CA GLY A 106 9.85 24.07 29.41
C GLY A 106 10.18 22.73 28.77
N ALA A 107 9.60 22.42 27.59
CA ALA A 107 9.84 21.18 26.87
C ALA A 107 11.33 20.91 26.59
N PRO A 108 11.87 19.72 26.95
CA PRO A 108 13.24 19.34 26.61
C PRO A 108 13.44 19.20 25.10
N TYR A 109 12.53 18.48 24.43
CA TYR A 109 12.48 18.36 22.97
C TYR A 109 11.09 18.70 22.46
N ILE A 110 11.02 19.42 21.34
CA ILE A 110 9.77 19.78 20.66
C ILE A 110 9.70 19.01 19.34
N ALA A 111 8.69 18.15 19.18
CA ALA A 111 8.40 17.50 17.91
C ALA A 111 7.34 18.30 17.14
N GLY A 112 7.72 18.79 15.96
CA GLY A 112 6.79 19.38 15.00
C GLY A 112 5.89 18.29 14.44
N ASP A 113 4.66 18.22 14.95
CA ASP A 113 3.70 17.19 14.62
C ASP A 113 3.01 17.43 13.28
N ILE A 114 2.87 16.38 12.48
CA ILE A 114 2.34 16.36 11.12
C ILE A 114 1.42 15.13 11.00
N GLY A 115 0.11 15.36 11.02
CA GLY A 115 -0.88 14.33 10.68
C GLY A 115 -1.13 14.23 9.17
N PRO A 116 -2.00 13.29 8.74
CA PRO A 116 -2.36 13.12 7.34
C PRO A 116 -3.09 14.35 6.77
N THR A 117 -3.01 14.53 5.45
CA THR A 117 -3.69 15.63 4.75
C THR A 117 -5.21 15.53 4.89
N GLY A 118 -5.73 14.31 5.05
CA GLY A 118 -7.17 14.00 5.07
C GLY A 118 -7.76 13.79 3.68
N SER A 119 -6.93 13.72 2.64
CA SER A 119 -7.34 13.44 1.25
C SER A 119 -6.70 12.15 0.75
N LEU A 120 -7.42 11.39 -0.07
CA LEU A 120 -6.85 10.23 -0.77
C LEU A 120 -5.98 10.72 -1.93
N LEU A 121 -4.83 10.08 -2.11
CA LEU A 121 -3.93 10.35 -3.22
C LEU A 121 -4.44 9.67 -4.51
N GLU A 122 -4.13 10.26 -5.66
CA GLU A 122 -4.35 9.64 -6.96
C GLU A 122 -3.69 8.23 -7.02
N PRO A 123 -4.25 7.29 -7.79
CA PRO A 123 -5.50 7.41 -8.53
C PRO A 123 -6.76 7.13 -7.69
N MET A 124 -6.65 6.92 -6.37
CA MET A 124 -7.81 6.62 -5.50
C MET A 124 -8.56 7.87 -5.05
N GLY A 125 -7.89 9.02 -5.03
CA GLY A 125 -8.49 10.32 -4.79
C GLY A 125 -8.02 11.35 -5.81
N THR A 126 -8.14 12.63 -5.46
CA THR A 126 -7.86 13.76 -6.37
C THR A 126 -6.55 14.48 -6.07
N LEU A 127 -5.88 14.16 -4.97
CA LEU A 127 -4.63 14.83 -4.60
C LEU A 127 -3.45 14.12 -5.27
N SER A 128 -2.70 14.84 -6.10
CA SER A 128 -1.50 14.26 -6.69
C SER A 128 -0.40 14.06 -5.64
N PHE A 129 0.56 13.18 -5.93
CA PHE A 129 1.70 12.94 -5.04
C PHE A 129 2.52 14.22 -4.79
N ASP A 130 2.73 15.03 -5.83
CA ASP A 130 3.53 16.25 -5.74
C ASP A 130 2.80 17.35 -4.95
N GLU A 131 1.47 17.46 -5.08
CA GLU A 131 0.68 18.37 -4.24
C GLU A 131 0.71 17.96 -2.77
N ALA A 132 0.58 16.67 -2.46
CA ALA A 132 0.73 16.16 -1.10
C ALA A 132 2.13 16.48 -0.55
N TYR A 133 3.18 16.23 -1.33
CA TYR A 133 4.55 16.60 -0.99
C TYR A 133 4.68 18.11 -0.69
N ASP A 134 4.12 18.98 -1.52
CA ASP A 134 4.22 20.43 -1.36
C ASP A 134 3.49 20.94 -0.10
N ILE A 135 2.37 20.30 0.27
CA ILE A 135 1.65 20.57 1.52
C ILE A 135 2.52 20.19 2.72
N PHE A 136 3.07 18.98 2.74
CA PHE A 136 3.96 18.54 3.83
C PHE A 136 5.24 19.38 3.90
N ALA A 137 5.81 19.77 2.75
CA ALA A 137 7.02 20.57 2.71
C ALA A 137 6.81 21.97 3.30
N GLU A 138 5.62 22.55 3.15
CA GLU A 138 5.25 23.80 3.83
C GLU A 138 5.23 23.63 5.35
N GLN A 139 4.61 22.55 5.86
CA GLN A 139 4.58 22.24 7.29
C GLN A 139 5.97 22.00 7.87
N VAL A 140 6.82 21.24 7.17
CA VAL A 140 8.20 20.97 7.58
C VAL A 140 9.00 22.28 7.70
N ARG A 141 8.91 23.16 6.70
CA ARG A 141 9.60 24.47 6.74
C ARG A 141 9.09 25.32 7.90
N ALA A 142 7.79 25.29 8.19
CA ALA A 142 7.20 25.98 9.32
C ALA A 142 7.70 25.42 10.67
N ALA A 143 7.75 24.10 10.82
CA ALA A 143 8.28 23.43 12.01
C ALA A 143 9.77 23.76 12.25
N VAL A 144 10.58 23.77 11.20
CA VAL A 144 12.00 24.17 11.26
C VAL A 144 12.13 25.65 11.66
N ALA A 145 11.33 26.54 11.06
CA ALA A 145 11.33 27.96 11.41
C ALA A 145 10.90 28.22 12.85
N ALA A 146 10.00 27.40 13.39
CA ALA A 146 9.55 27.42 14.77
C ALA A 146 10.56 26.79 15.77
N GLU A 147 11.73 26.36 15.29
CA GLU A 147 12.82 25.75 16.07
C GLU A 147 12.42 24.42 16.74
N CYS A 148 11.63 23.58 16.05
CA CYS A 148 11.41 22.21 16.49
C CYS A 148 12.71 21.38 16.42
N ASP A 149 12.80 20.34 17.25
CA ASP A 149 13.97 19.45 17.33
C ASP A 149 13.79 18.18 16.50
N ILE A 150 12.54 17.76 16.27
CA ILE A 150 12.14 16.53 15.59
C ILE A 150 10.97 16.86 14.66
N ILE A 151 10.90 16.20 13.50
CA ILE A 151 9.68 16.14 12.69
C ILE A 151 8.99 14.81 12.98
N LEU A 152 7.75 14.86 13.46
CA LEU A 152 6.92 13.67 13.68
C LEU A 152 5.82 13.64 12.62
N VAL A 153 5.90 12.68 11.70
CA VAL A 153 4.82 12.34 10.78
C VAL A 153 4.03 11.21 11.41
N GLU A 154 2.79 11.44 11.81
CA GLU A 154 2.03 10.44 12.56
C GLU A 154 0.65 10.10 12.00
N THR A 155 0.16 8.92 12.38
CA THR A 155 -1.18 8.42 12.04
C THR A 155 -1.42 8.28 10.52
N MET A 156 -0.38 7.91 9.76
CA MET A 156 -0.53 7.72 8.32
C MET A 156 -1.26 6.39 8.03
N ALA A 157 -2.35 6.47 7.27
CA ALA A 157 -3.13 5.30 6.83
C ALA A 157 -2.82 4.84 5.39
N ASP A 158 -2.02 5.63 4.67
CA ASP A 158 -1.53 5.35 3.32
C ASP A 158 0.01 5.44 3.28
N LEU A 159 0.65 4.38 2.77
CA LEU A 159 2.10 4.33 2.60
C LEU A 159 2.61 5.35 1.56
N ARG A 160 1.82 5.63 0.51
CA ARG A 160 2.18 6.61 -0.52
C ARG A 160 2.20 8.03 0.07
N GLU A 161 1.20 8.38 0.86
CA GLU A 161 1.15 9.65 1.59
C GLU A 161 2.27 9.75 2.64
N ALA A 162 2.52 8.69 3.43
CA ALA A 162 3.62 8.64 4.39
C ALA A 162 4.98 8.87 3.71
N LYS A 163 5.16 8.30 2.51
CA LYS A 163 6.34 8.50 1.68
C LYS A 163 6.47 9.95 1.20
N ALA A 164 5.38 10.59 0.78
CA ALA A 164 5.40 12.02 0.41
C ALA A 164 5.82 12.90 1.59
N ALA A 165 5.25 12.66 2.78
CA ALA A 165 5.60 13.38 4.00
C ALA A 165 7.06 13.17 4.43
N LEU A 166 7.54 11.93 4.41
CA LEU A 166 8.93 11.62 4.76
C LEU A 166 9.93 12.24 3.77
N LEU A 167 9.63 12.20 2.46
CA LEU A 167 10.45 12.89 1.45
C LEU A 167 10.45 14.40 1.67
N ALA A 168 9.27 15.00 1.92
CA ALA A 168 9.16 16.42 2.21
C ALA A 168 10.01 16.81 3.43
N ALA A 169 9.95 16.02 4.50
CA ALA A 169 10.77 16.22 5.69
C ALA A 169 12.27 16.13 5.39
N ARG A 170 12.70 15.07 4.70
CA ARG A 170 14.11 14.81 4.38
C ARG A 170 14.72 15.79 3.37
N GLU A 171 13.93 16.33 2.45
CA GLU A 171 14.38 17.26 1.41
C GLU A 171 14.36 18.73 1.89
N ASN A 172 13.59 19.06 2.93
CA ASN A 172 13.42 20.43 3.44
C ASN A 172 13.95 20.63 4.87
N SER A 173 14.53 19.60 5.49
CA SER A 173 15.05 19.67 6.86
C SER A 173 16.26 18.75 7.08
N THR A 174 17.08 19.09 8.06
CA THR A 174 18.13 18.22 8.62
C THR A 174 17.75 17.66 9.98
N LEU A 175 16.54 17.89 10.47
CA LEU A 175 16.06 17.32 11.73
C LEU A 175 15.81 15.80 11.59
N PRO A 176 15.92 15.02 12.68
CA PRO A 176 15.44 13.64 12.71
C PRO A 176 13.95 13.57 12.36
N VAL A 177 13.58 12.58 11.54
CA VAL A 177 12.19 12.36 11.13
C VAL A 177 11.68 11.04 11.71
N PHE A 178 10.60 11.11 12.47
CA PHE A 178 9.87 9.96 12.99
C PHE A 178 8.62 9.76 12.14
N VAL A 179 8.32 8.52 11.79
CA VAL A 179 7.13 8.19 10.98
C VAL A 179 6.35 7.06 11.64
N THR A 180 5.09 7.30 11.94
CA THR A 180 4.17 6.27 12.42
C THR A 180 3.05 6.03 11.43
N MET A 181 2.63 4.77 11.34
CA MET A 181 1.44 4.36 10.59
C MET A 181 0.41 3.80 11.55
N THR A 182 -0.85 3.85 11.14
CA THR A 182 -1.97 3.32 11.91
C THR A 182 -2.53 2.06 11.26
N PHE A 183 -2.84 1.04 12.08
CA PHE A 183 -3.26 -0.29 11.63
C PHE A 183 -4.60 -0.67 12.27
N GLY A 184 -5.45 -1.35 11.51
CA GLY A 184 -6.68 -1.96 12.01
C GLY A 184 -6.43 -3.28 12.73
N GLU A 185 -7.49 -3.88 13.28
CA GLU A 185 -7.45 -5.16 13.99
C GLU A 185 -6.99 -6.32 13.10
N ASP A 186 -7.21 -6.22 11.79
CA ASP A 186 -6.74 -7.16 10.77
C ASP A 186 -5.21 -7.11 10.56
N GLY A 187 -4.52 -6.18 11.23
CA GLY A 187 -3.08 -5.99 11.13
C GLY A 187 -2.66 -5.28 9.85
N ARG A 188 -3.52 -4.48 9.21
CA ARG A 188 -3.21 -3.73 8.00
C ARG A 188 -3.63 -2.27 8.10
N THR A 189 -3.02 -1.41 7.29
CA THR A 189 -3.50 -0.05 7.08
C THR A 189 -4.74 -0.07 6.20
N PHE A 190 -5.46 1.05 6.12
CA PHE A 190 -6.64 1.22 5.26
C PHE A 190 -6.45 0.75 3.80
N LEU A 191 -5.28 0.98 3.19
CA LEU A 191 -5.00 0.55 1.81
C LEU A 191 -4.27 -0.82 1.69
N GLY A 192 -4.20 -1.58 2.78
CA GLY A 192 -3.69 -2.97 2.79
C GLY A 192 -2.21 -3.15 3.19
N THR A 193 -1.50 -2.08 3.54
CA THR A 193 -0.08 -2.16 3.97
C THR A 193 0.07 -2.90 5.28
N THR A 194 0.98 -3.88 5.33
CA THR A 194 1.30 -4.59 6.58
C THR A 194 2.38 -3.86 7.40
N PRO A 195 2.49 -4.12 8.71
CA PRO A 195 3.53 -3.54 9.55
C PRO A 195 4.95 -3.83 9.05
N GLU A 196 5.21 -5.02 8.50
CA GLU A 196 6.52 -5.36 7.91
C GLU A 196 6.86 -4.49 6.69
N ILE A 197 5.88 -4.27 5.80
CA ILE A 197 6.06 -3.44 4.61
C ILE A 197 6.35 -1.99 5.03
N ALA A 198 5.55 -1.44 5.93
CA ALA A 198 5.74 -0.09 6.47
C ALA A 198 7.14 0.07 7.10
N ALA A 199 7.54 -0.88 7.94
CA ALA A 199 8.84 -0.89 8.59
C ALA A 199 10.00 -0.94 7.59
N GLU A 200 9.94 -1.82 6.58
CA GLU A 200 11.01 -1.96 5.58
C GLU A 200 11.10 -0.70 4.70
N VAL A 201 9.98 -0.23 4.16
CA VAL A 201 9.93 0.88 3.20
C VAL A 201 10.35 2.20 3.86
N LEU A 202 9.72 2.57 4.98
CA LEU A 202 9.98 3.86 5.63
C LEU A 202 11.39 3.92 6.24
N SER A 203 11.91 2.80 6.77
CA SER A 203 13.28 2.77 7.27
C SER A 203 14.32 2.78 6.14
N SER A 204 14.03 2.16 4.99
CA SER A 204 14.89 2.22 3.80
C SER A 204 14.90 3.61 3.18
N LEU A 205 13.77 4.32 3.20
CA LEU A 205 13.67 5.73 2.76
C LEU A 205 14.42 6.70 3.68
N GLY A 206 14.78 6.22 4.89
CA GLY A 206 15.72 6.89 5.76
C GLY A 206 15.10 7.67 6.90
N ALA A 207 13.93 7.27 7.39
CA ALA A 207 13.42 7.71 8.69
C ALA A 207 14.40 7.34 9.83
N GLN A 208 14.41 8.16 10.88
CA GLN A 208 15.22 7.95 12.09
C GLN A 208 14.48 7.16 13.16
N ALA A 209 13.15 7.10 13.08
CA ALA A 209 12.32 6.16 13.81
C ALA A 209 11.11 5.79 12.96
N VAL A 210 10.67 4.53 13.04
CA VAL A 210 9.46 4.06 12.38
C VAL A 210 8.62 3.29 13.39
N GLY A 211 7.32 3.47 13.37
CA GLY A 211 6.47 2.85 14.37
C GLY A 211 5.00 2.86 14.07
N LEU A 212 4.24 2.69 15.14
CA LEU A 212 2.80 2.63 15.12
C LEU A 212 2.20 3.52 16.21
N ASN A 213 1.04 4.10 15.90
CA ASN A 213 0.28 4.90 16.84
C ASN A 213 -1.22 4.79 16.55
N CYS A 214 -2.03 5.19 17.53
CA CYS A 214 -3.49 5.28 17.42
C CYS A 214 -4.18 3.94 17.09
N SER A 215 -5.47 4.02 16.73
CA SER A 215 -6.45 2.95 16.44
C SER A 215 -6.71 1.95 17.55
N LEU A 216 -5.67 1.34 18.11
CA LEU A 216 -5.75 0.18 18.97
C LEU A 216 -4.99 0.39 20.29
N GLY A 217 -5.29 -0.45 21.28
CA GLY A 217 -4.60 -0.46 22.56
C GLY A 217 -3.22 -1.16 22.52
N PRO A 218 -2.48 -1.16 23.64
CA PRO A 218 -1.14 -1.74 23.69
C PRO A 218 -1.13 -3.27 23.45
N ALA A 219 -2.17 -3.96 23.91
CA ALA A 219 -2.28 -5.41 23.80
C ALA A 219 -2.46 -5.83 22.33
N GLU A 220 -3.36 -5.17 21.63
CA GLU A 220 -3.71 -5.40 20.23
C GLU A 220 -2.52 -5.06 19.31
N LEU A 221 -1.80 -3.96 19.59
CA LEU A 221 -0.66 -3.52 18.78
C LEU A 221 0.61 -4.35 18.99
N THR A 222 0.66 -5.24 19.99
CA THR A 222 1.84 -6.06 20.26
C THR A 222 2.21 -6.96 19.07
N GLY A 223 1.22 -7.52 18.37
CA GLY A 223 1.44 -8.31 17.16
C GLY A 223 2.09 -7.51 16.05
N ALA A 224 1.52 -6.34 15.74
CA ALA A 224 2.04 -5.42 14.75
C ALA A 224 3.46 -4.93 15.09
N ALA A 225 3.73 -4.58 16.35
CA ALA A 225 5.05 -4.16 16.79
C ALA A 225 6.12 -5.26 16.60
N ARG A 226 5.79 -6.52 16.88
CA ARG A 226 6.70 -7.66 16.65
C ARG A 226 6.97 -7.87 15.16
N ALA A 227 5.94 -7.73 14.32
CA ALA A 227 6.06 -7.74 12.87
C ALA A 227 7.04 -6.64 12.39
N MET A 228 6.81 -5.38 12.80
CA MET A 228 7.72 -4.26 12.48
C MET A 228 9.14 -4.50 12.99
N ALA A 229 9.31 -4.97 14.23
CA ALA A 229 10.60 -5.22 14.85
C ALA A 229 11.47 -6.20 14.04
N SER A 230 10.85 -7.08 13.25
CA SER A 230 11.57 -8.03 12.39
C SER A 230 12.21 -7.40 11.15
N ARG A 231 11.78 -6.19 10.74
CA ARG A 231 12.25 -5.50 9.51
C ARG A 231 12.71 -4.06 9.71
N VAL A 232 12.34 -3.40 10.81
CA VAL A 232 12.71 -2.00 11.05
C VAL A 232 14.23 -1.84 11.27
N ARG A 233 14.85 -0.97 10.46
CA ARG A 233 16.31 -0.72 10.49
C ARG A 233 16.72 0.38 11.48
N CYS A 234 15.76 1.14 11.97
CA CYS A 234 15.91 2.23 12.96
C CYS A 234 15.16 1.87 14.27
N PRO A 235 15.24 2.71 15.32
CA PRO A 235 14.36 2.62 16.48
C PRO A 235 12.89 2.36 16.14
N LEU A 236 12.27 1.45 16.89
CA LEU A 236 10.84 1.17 16.81
C LEU A 236 10.10 2.13 17.75
N MET A 237 9.11 2.84 17.20
CA MET A 237 8.24 3.76 17.94
C MET A 237 6.88 3.13 18.23
N ALA A 238 6.30 3.37 19.40
CA ALA A 238 4.96 2.90 19.75
C ALA A 238 4.21 3.90 20.64
N GLN A 239 3.04 4.37 20.17
CA GLN A 239 2.13 5.26 20.88
C GLN A 239 0.67 4.75 20.78
N PRO A 240 0.33 3.66 21.49
CA PRO A 240 -1.02 3.10 21.45
C PRO A 240 -2.06 4.02 22.10
N ASN A 241 -3.34 3.79 21.78
CA ASN A 241 -4.46 4.38 22.52
C ASN A 241 -4.59 3.75 23.91
N ALA A 242 -5.33 4.40 24.81
CA ALA A 242 -5.75 3.83 26.09
C ALA A 242 -6.92 2.83 25.93
N GLY A 243 -6.82 1.92 24.97
CA GLY A 243 -7.90 1.01 24.57
C GLY A 243 -8.74 1.54 23.41
N LEU A 244 -9.78 0.79 23.05
CA LEU A 244 -10.74 1.22 22.04
C LEU A 244 -11.64 2.31 22.64
N PRO A 245 -11.95 3.37 21.87
CA PRO A 245 -12.90 4.37 22.31
C PRO A 245 -14.32 3.80 22.23
N HIS A 246 -15.15 4.08 23.24
CA HIS A 246 -16.59 3.89 23.17
C HIS A 246 -17.31 5.13 23.70
N MET A 247 -18.59 5.27 23.37
CA MET A 247 -19.41 6.40 23.83
C MET A 247 -20.18 6.00 25.07
N GLU A 248 -19.99 6.73 26.17
CA GLU A 248 -20.79 6.58 27.39
C GLU A 248 -21.38 7.96 27.76
N ASN A 249 -22.71 8.05 27.86
CA ASN A 249 -23.44 9.29 28.17
C ASN A 249 -23.13 10.50 27.26
N GLY A 250 -22.73 10.26 26.01
CA GLY A 250 -22.36 11.32 25.06
C GLY A 250 -20.91 11.81 25.19
N GLU A 251 -20.10 11.18 26.04
CA GLU A 251 -18.66 11.42 26.18
C GLU A 251 -17.87 10.23 25.63
N THR A 252 -16.67 10.48 25.10
CA THR A 252 -15.76 9.43 24.66
C THR A 252 -15.00 8.87 25.86
N VAL A 253 -15.21 7.59 26.13
CA VAL A 253 -14.54 6.87 27.22
C VAL A 253 -13.57 5.85 26.61
N PHE A 254 -12.43 5.70 27.27
CA PHE A 254 -11.39 4.74 26.92
C PHE A 254 -11.31 3.67 27.99
N ASP A 255 -11.33 2.40 27.59
CA ASP A 255 -11.48 1.26 28.50
C ASP A 255 -10.25 0.97 29.37
N VAL A 256 -9.07 1.46 28.99
CA VAL A 256 -7.81 1.12 29.66
C VAL A 256 -7.34 2.28 30.55
N GLY A 257 -7.43 2.08 31.86
CA GLY A 257 -6.92 3.04 32.84
C GLY A 257 -5.38 3.16 32.84
N PRO A 258 -4.80 4.23 33.43
CA PRO A 258 -3.35 4.50 33.41
C PRO A 258 -2.45 3.35 33.91
N GLU A 259 -2.85 2.66 34.99
CA GLU A 259 -2.09 1.53 35.54
C GLU A 259 -2.10 0.30 34.64
N GLU A 260 -3.22 0.06 33.97
CA GLU A 260 -3.34 -1.04 33.02
C GLU A 260 -2.57 -0.71 31.74
N PHE A 261 -2.67 0.51 31.23
CA PHE A 261 -1.93 0.99 30.07
C PHE A 261 -0.41 0.78 30.24
N ALA A 262 0.17 1.28 31.34
CA ALA A 262 1.61 1.15 31.60
C ALA A 262 2.06 -0.32 31.71
N ARG A 263 1.21 -1.20 32.25
CA ARG A 263 1.48 -2.64 32.32
C ARG A 263 1.40 -3.29 30.93
N ALA A 264 0.39 -2.93 30.14
CA ALA A 264 0.15 -3.44 28.80
C ALA A 264 1.19 -2.95 27.77
N MET A 265 1.94 -1.89 28.07
CA MET A 265 3.12 -1.50 27.29
C MET A 265 4.28 -2.49 27.39
N GLY A 266 4.33 -3.36 28.41
CA GLY A 266 5.41 -4.31 28.63
C GLY A 266 5.78 -5.16 27.40
N PRO A 267 4.81 -5.85 26.77
CA PRO A 267 5.05 -6.62 25.55
C PRO A 267 5.55 -5.80 24.34
N LEU A 268 5.16 -4.53 24.20
CA LEU A 268 5.70 -3.63 23.16
C LEU A 268 7.18 -3.30 23.43
N LEU A 269 7.52 -3.03 24.70
CA LEU A 269 8.90 -2.82 25.13
C LEU A 269 9.74 -4.09 24.92
N ASP A 270 9.18 -5.27 25.19
CA ASP A 270 9.83 -6.57 24.96
C ASP A 270 10.04 -6.86 23.46
N ALA A 271 9.16 -6.37 22.59
CA ALA A 271 9.34 -6.42 21.13
C ALA A 271 10.48 -5.50 20.63
N GLY A 272 10.99 -4.61 21.48
CA GLY A 272 12.10 -3.70 21.19
C GLY A 272 11.67 -2.29 20.80
N ALA A 273 10.44 -1.87 21.15
CA ALA A 273 10.05 -0.46 21.09
C ALA A 273 10.93 0.36 22.05
N SER A 274 11.56 1.40 21.54
CA SER A 274 12.50 2.25 22.29
C SER A 274 12.12 3.72 22.31
N ILE A 275 11.24 4.14 21.40
CA ILE A 275 10.61 5.46 21.45
C ILE A 275 9.14 5.19 21.79
N VAL A 276 8.69 5.62 22.95
CA VAL A 276 7.38 5.21 23.47
C VAL A 276 6.62 6.40 24.03
N GLY A 277 5.30 6.36 23.94
CA GLY A 277 4.42 7.39 24.47
C GLY A 277 2.98 6.89 24.47
N GLY A 278 2.03 7.81 24.37
CA GLY A 278 0.61 7.49 24.26
C GLY A 278 -0.08 8.28 23.15
N CYS A 279 -1.21 7.76 22.66
CA CYS A 279 -2.11 8.47 21.77
C CYS A 279 -3.45 8.70 22.48
N CYS A 280 -4.59 8.62 21.79
CA CYS A 280 -5.92 8.93 22.31
C CYS A 280 -6.23 8.21 23.63
N GLY A 281 -6.81 8.93 24.59
CA GLY A 281 -7.16 8.41 25.92
C GLY A 281 -6.01 8.38 26.93
N THR A 282 -4.76 8.66 26.53
CA THR A 282 -3.62 8.63 27.45
C THR A 282 -3.44 9.94 28.21
N SER A 283 -3.33 9.85 29.54
CA SER A 283 -3.21 11.00 30.44
C SER A 283 -1.77 11.22 30.93
N PRO A 284 -1.45 12.35 31.58
CA PRO A 284 -0.16 12.54 32.26
C PRO A 284 0.15 11.40 33.25
N LEU A 285 -0.84 10.86 33.96
CA LEU A 285 -0.62 9.72 34.86
C LEU A 285 -0.19 8.46 34.09
N SER A 286 -0.75 8.22 32.90
CA SER A 286 -0.32 7.10 32.05
C SER A 286 1.16 7.21 31.68
N ILE A 287 1.62 8.42 31.32
CA ILE A 287 3.01 8.71 30.98
C ILE A 287 3.93 8.60 32.19
N GLU A 288 3.51 9.06 33.37
CA GLU A 288 4.28 8.92 34.62
C GLU A 288 4.54 7.45 34.98
N LEU A 289 3.51 6.61 34.85
CA LEU A 289 3.63 5.19 35.13
C LEU A 289 4.50 4.48 34.07
N LEU A 290 4.39 4.86 32.79
CA LEU A 290 5.26 4.37 31.74
C LEU A 290 6.73 4.79 31.97
N SER A 291 6.98 6.03 32.40
CA SER A 291 8.31 6.54 32.77
C SER A 291 8.95 5.68 33.87
N LYS A 292 8.19 5.33 34.91
CA LYS A 292 8.66 4.43 35.98
C LYS A 292 8.97 3.03 35.45
N GLU A 293 8.17 2.52 34.53
CA GLU A 293 8.37 1.19 33.93
C GLU A 293 9.64 1.14 33.05
N ILE A 294 9.88 2.14 32.21
CA ILE A 294 11.11 2.20 31.39
C ILE A 294 12.35 2.42 32.27
N ALA A 295 12.26 3.23 33.34
CA ALA A 295 13.35 3.42 34.30
C ALA A 295 13.70 2.13 35.05
N ARG A 296 12.68 1.32 35.41
CA ARG A 296 12.86 0.00 36.02
C ARG A 296 13.57 -0.98 35.09
N ARG A 297 13.29 -0.93 33.79
CA ARG A 297 13.92 -1.77 32.75
C ARG A 297 15.34 -1.31 32.40
N GLY A 298 15.60 0.00 32.46
CA GLY A 298 16.90 0.60 32.16
C GLY A 298 17.13 0.78 30.66
N LYS A 299 17.48 -0.28 29.93
CA LYS A 299 17.81 -0.21 28.49
C LYS A 299 16.75 -0.88 27.61
N PRO A 300 16.53 -0.40 26.37
CA PRO A 300 15.65 -1.06 25.42
C PRO A 300 16.02 -2.51 25.15
N ALA A 301 15.00 -3.36 24.97
CA ALA A 301 15.20 -4.72 24.51
C ALA A 301 15.73 -4.73 23.06
N PRO A 302 16.59 -5.69 22.69
CA PRO A 302 17.05 -5.81 21.32
C PRO A 302 15.90 -6.18 20.38
N ARG A 303 15.78 -5.49 19.24
CA ARG A 303 14.82 -5.83 18.19
C ARG A 303 15.20 -7.14 17.52
N ALA A 304 14.20 -7.97 17.20
CA ALA A 304 14.36 -9.23 16.48
C ALA A 304 14.58 -9.03 14.96
N PHE A 305 15.42 -8.07 14.56
CA PHE A 305 15.66 -7.71 13.16
C PHE A 305 16.26 -8.87 12.37
N LYS A 306 15.66 -9.18 11.21
CA LYS A 306 16.09 -10.23 10.29
C LYS A 306 16.59 -9.59 8.99
N PRO A 307 17.91 -9.60 8.71
CA PRO A 307 18.43 -9.10 7.44
C PRO A 307 17.86 -9.89 6.25
N ALA A 308 17.35 -9.18 5.25
CA ALA A 308 16.81 -9.77 4.02
C ALA A 308 16.93 -8.80 2.85
N CYS A 309 16.99 -9.34 1.64
CA CYS A 309 16.63 -8.58 0.44
C CYS A 309 15.11 -8.52 0.39
N VAL A 310 14.54 -7.32 0.42
CA VAL A 310 13.10 -7.12 0.39
C VAL A 310 12.72 -6.22 -0.77
N LEU A 311 11.81 -6.70 -1.60
CA LEU A 311 11.13 -5.92 -2.63
C LEU A 311 9.66 -5.82 -2.22
N ALA A 312 9.08 -4.63 -2.29
CA ALA A 312 7.72 -4.41 -1.79
C ALA A 312 6.92 -3.49 -2.71
N SER A 313 5.65 -3.82 -2.91
CA SER A 313 4.61 -2.85 -3.24
C SER A 313 3.99 -2.32 -1.93
N ALA A 314 2.86 -1.62 -2.02
CA ALA A 314 2.12 -1.19 -0.84
C ALA A 314 1.48 -2.38 -0.10
N GLN A 315 1.21 -3.49 -0.78
CA GLN A 315 0.33 -4.55 -0.28
C GLN A 315 1.02 -5.91 -0.16
N GLU A 316 2.09 -6.15 -0.94
CA GLU A 316 2.84 -7.40 -0.91
C GLU A 316 4.35 -7.14 -0.89
N ALA A 317 5.09 -8.09 -0.32
CA ALA A 317 6.54 -8.08 -0.32
C ALA A 317 7.12 -9.45 -0.63
N VAL A 318 8.20 -9.44 -1.42
CA VAL A 318 9.08 -10.59 -1.64
C VAL A 318 10.27 -10.46 -0.70
N VAL A 319 10.45 -11.44 0.18
CA VAL A 319 11.47 -11.43 1.22
C VAL A 319 12.43 -12.61 1.05
N LEU A 320 13.68 -12.33 0.69
CA LEU A 320 14.75 -13.33 0.65
C LEU A 320 15.66 -13.14 1.85
N GLU A 321 15.41 -13.90 2.93
CA GLU A 321 16.16 -13.83 4.18
C GLU A 321 17.63 -14.25 4.02
N LYS A 322 18.54 -13.49 4.63
CA LYS A 322 19.98 -13.77 4.61
C LYS A 322 20.27 -15.17 5.14
N GLY A 323 21.11 -15.92 4.43
CA GLY A 323 21.48 -17.28 4.80
C GLY A 323 20.48 -18.37 4.36
N LYS A 324 19.30 -18.00 3.84
CA LYS A 324 18.38 -18.93 3.17
C LYS A 324 18.56 -18.85 1.66
N HIS A 325 18.57 -20.02 1.03
CA HIS A 325 18.54 -20.13 -0.43
C HIS A 325 17.07 -20.13 -0.87
N ALA A 326 16.59 -18.98 -1.33
CA ALA A 326 15.21 -18.78 -1.76
C ALA A 326 15.21 -18.10 -3.13
N VAL A 327 14.19 -18.40 -3.93
CA VAL A 327 14.06 -17.98 -5.32
C VAL A 327 12.76 -17.22 -5.53
N ALA A 328 12.86 -16.09 -6.22
CA ALA A 328 11.75 -15.25 -6.64
C ALA A 328 11.82 -14.96 -8.14
N VAL A 329 10.77 -15.32 -8.87
CA VAL A 329 10.65 -15.17 -10.31
C VAL A 329 10.35 -13.73 -10.67
N ILE A 330 11.17 -13.15 -11.55
CA ILE A 330 10.91 -11.85 -12.16
C ILE A 330 10.30 -12.07 -13.55
N GLY A 331 9.06 -11.62 -13.76
CA GLY A 331 8.37 -11.73 -15.04
C GLY A 331 8.86 -10.73 -16.09
N GLU A 332 9.33 -11.22 -17.24
CA GLU A 332 10.00 -10.42 -18.30
C GLU A 332 9.06 -9.84 -19.39
N ARG A 333 7.74 -10.04 -19.29
CA ARG A 333 6.85 -9.83 -20.45
C ARG A 333 6.54 -8.35 -20.72
N ILE A 334 6.65 -7.46 -19.75
CA ILE A 334 6.45 -6.01 -19.94
C ILE A 334 7.77 -5.39 -20.40
N ASN A 335 8.17 -5.76 -21.63
CA ASN A 335 9.35 -5.24 -22.29
C ASN A 335 9.10 -5.21 -23.80
N PRO A 336 9.11 -4.03 -24.46
CA PRO A 336 8.75 -3.87 -25.87
C PRO A 336 9.74 -4.53 -26.84
N THR A 337 10.94 -4.91 -26.39
CA THR A 337 11.99 -5.49 -27.24
C THR A 337 11.48 -6.74 -27.97
N GLY A 338 11.43 -6.69 -29.30
CA GLY A 338 10.93 -7.78 -30.15
C GLY A 338 9.41 -8.03 -30.12
N LYS A 339 8.62 -7.29 -29.33
CA LYS A 339 7.17 -7.55 -29.12
C LYS A 339 6.28 -6.55 -29.86
N LYS A 340 5.87 -6.88 -31.09
CA LYS A 340 5.07 -5.98 -31.96
C LYS A 340 3.80 -5.42 -31.30
N LYS A 341 3.04 -6.25 -30.57
CA LYS A 341 1.78 -5.84 -29.93
C LYS A 341 2.02 -4.84 -28.79
N LEU A 342 2.95 -5.14 -27.89
CA LEU A 342 3.32 -4.24 -26.80
C LEU A 342 3.89 -2.91 -27.31
N LYS A 343 4.70 -2.93 -28.38
CA LYS A 343 5.16 -1.70 -29.03
C LYS A 343 4.01 -0.84 -29.56
N ALA A 344 2.99 -1.47 -30.16
CA ALA A 344 1.81 -0.75 -30.66
C ALA A 344 1.01 -0.15 -29.49
N ALA A 345 0.80 -0.93 -28.42
CA ALA A 345 0.07 -0.51 -27.24
C ALA A 345 0.71 0.70 -26.54
N LEU A 346 2.04 0.67 -26.32
CA LEU A 346 2.76 1.80 -25.72
C LEU A 346 2.67 3.07 -26.60
N ARG A 347 2.69 2.93 -27.93
CA ARG A 347 2.56 4.08 -28.86
C ARG A 347 1.16 4.67 -28.89
N SER A 348 0.13 3.84 -28.75
CA SER A 348 -1.26 4.29 -28.74
C SER A 348 -1.74 4.72 -27.35
N GLY A 349 -0.91 4.57 -26.31
CA GLY A 349 -1.32 4.80 -24.92
C GLY A 349 -2.31 3.74 -24.40
N ASP A 350 -2.39 2.57 -25.03
CA ASP A 350 -3.21 1.44 -24.57
C ASP A 350 -2.51 0.75 -23.39
N LEU A 351 -2.68 1.32 -22.20
CA LEU A 351 -2.14 0.76 -20.97
C LEU A 351 -2.87 -0.53 -20.55
N ASP A 352 -4.10 -0.76 -21.01
CA ASP A 352 -4.87 -1.96 -20.66
C ASP A 352 -4.25 -3.25 -21.22
N TYR A 353 -3.55 -3.17 -22.36
CA TYR A 353 -2.73 -4.27 -22.85
C TYR A 353 -1.57 -4.59 -21.88
N VAL A 354 -0.89 -3.55 -21.36
CA VAL A 354 0.24 -3.69 -20.42
C VAL A 354 -0.24 -4.33 -19.12
N ILE A 355 -1.37 -3.86 -18.59
CA ILE A 355 -2.02 -4.45 -17.41
C ILE A 355 -2.40 -5.92 -17.65
N GLY A 356 -2.91 -6.25 -18.84
CA GLY A 356 -3.22 -7.64 -19.22
C GLY A 356 -1.99 -8.56 -19.16
N GLU A 357 -0.84 -8.11 -19.62
CA GLU A 357 0.42 -8.85 -19.48
C GLU A 357 0.87 -8.97 -18.02
N ALA A 358 0.69 -7.93 -17.20
CA ALA A 358 1.00 -7.98 -15.76
C ALA A 358 0.16 -9.03 -15.01
N VAL A 359 -1.17 -9.01 -15.21
CA VAL A 359 -2.10 -9.96 -14.59
C VAL A 359 -1.79 -11.38 -15.04
N THR A 360 -1.51 -11.59 -16.34
CA THR A 360 -1.14 -12.90 -16.88
C THR A 360 0.12 -13.44 -16.21
N GLN A 361 1.12 -12.59 -16.02
CA GLN A 361 2.38 -12.98 -15.37
C GLN A 361 2.19 -13.34 -13.89
N ARG A 362 1.43 -12.52 -13.14
CA ARG A 362 1.07 -12.83 -11.75
C ARG A 362 0.39 -14.18 -11.64
N ASN A 363 -0.64 -14.41 -12.46
CA ASN A 363 -1.38 -15.67 -12.46
C ASN A 363 -0.54 -16.86 -12.93
N SER A 364 0.54 -16.61 -13.67
CA SER A 364 1.51 -17.64 -14.08
C SER A 364 2.62 -17.88 -13.05
N GLY A 365 2.55 -17.26 -11.87
CA GLY A 365 3.51 -17.48 -10.77
C GLY A 365 4.72 -16.55 -10.75
N ALA A 366 4.64 -15.36 -11.37
CA ALA A 366 5.63 -14.31 -11.13
C ALA A 366 5.52 -13.78 -9.69
N ASP A 367 6.65 -13.59 -9.02
CA ASP A 367 6.72 -12.97 -7.68
C ASP A 367 7.00 -11.46 -7.77
N VAL A 368 7.61 -11.02 -8.87
CA VAL A 368 7.99 -9.63 -9.17
C VAL A 368 7.78 -9.39 -10.67
N LEU A 369 7.46 -8.17 -11.08
CA LEU A 369 7.28 -7.81 -12.49
C LEU A 369 8.38 -6.86 -12.97
N ASP A 370 9.06 -7.22 -14.05
CA ASP A 370 9.98 -6.32 -14.76
C ASP A 370 9.21 -5.41 -15.71
N VAL A 371 9.47 -4.10 -15.60
CA VAL A 371 8.76 -3.05 -16.33
C VAL A 371 9.74 -2.20 -17.12
N ASN A 372 9.81 -2.45 -18.42
CA ASN A 372 10.57 -1.66 -19.38
C ASN A 372 9.61 -1.06 -20.42
N VAL A 373 9.73 0.25 -20.68
CA VAL A 373 8.93 0.97 -21.69
C VAL A 373 9.79 1.54 -22.82
N GLY A 374 11.03 1.07 -22.94
CA GLY A 374 12.06 1.62 -23.82
C GLY A 374 11.68 1.60 -25.30
N LEU A 375 11.26 2.74 -25.81
CA LEU A 375 11.02 3.01 -27.23
C LEU A 375 11.67 4.36 -27.59
N PRO A 376 12.57 4.42 -28.59
CA PRO A 376 13.32 5.65 -28.92
C PRO A 376 12.46 6.89 -29.19
N GLU A 377 11.23 6.70 -29.65
CA GLU A 377 10.28 7.76 -30.00
C GLU A 377 9.38 8.23 -28.86
N LEU A 378 9.39 7.58 -27.69
CA LEU A 378 8.53 7.93 -26.57
C LEU A 378 9.27 8.77 -25.53
N ASP A 379 8.51 9.62 -24.83
CA ASP A 379 8.94 10.21 -23.56
C ASP A 379 8.95 9.09 -22.50
N GLU A 380 10.12 8.46 -22.34
CA GLU A 380 10.31 7.34 -21.43
C GLU A 380 9.98 7.71 -19.97
N PRO A 381 10.45 8.83 -19.39
CA PRO A 381 10.03 9.25 -18.05
C PRO A 381 8.50 9.34 -17.88
N ALA A 382 7.79 10.00 -18.80
CA ALA A 382 6.34 10.15 -18.69
C ALA A 382 5.61 8.81 -18.85
N MET A 383 6.00 8.01 -19.84
CA MET A 383 5.36 6.71 -20.11
C MET A 383 5.61 5.70 -18.99
N LEU A 384 6.83 5.65 -18.44
CA LEU A 384 7.17 4.72 -17.37
C LEU A 384 6.39 5.05 -16.10
N SER A 385 6.28 6.33 -15.74
CA SER A 385 5.43 6.77 -14.62
C SER A 385 3.98 6.35 -14.82
N ALA A 386 3.37 6.64 -15.98
CA ALA A 386 1.97 6.30 -16.25
C ALA A 386 1.72 4.78 -16.17
N VAL A 387 2.64 3.97 -16.71
CA VAL A 387 2.56 2.51 -16.65
C VAL A 387 2.68 2.01 -15.22
N VAL A 388 3.64 2.51 -14.43
CA VAL A 388 3.84 2.09 -13.04
C VAL A 388 2.67 2.50 -12.15
N GLU A 389 2.10 3.69 -12.33
CA GLU A 389 0.91 4.13 -11.58
C GLU A 389 -0.30 3.23 -11.88
N LYS A 390 -0.55 2.94 -13.16
CA LYS A 390 -1.65 2.04 -13.53
C LYS A 390 -1.41 0.62 -13.04
N LEU A 391 -0.18 0.11 -13.11
CA LEU A 391 0.17 -1.22 -12.58
C LEU A 391 -0.04 -1.29 -11.07
N SER A 392 0.42 -0.29 -10.32
CA SER A 392 0.32 -0.27 -8.86
C SER A 392 -1.14 -0.20 -8.37
N ALA A 393 -2.05 0.32 -9.19
CA ALA A 393 -3.48 0.31 -8.91
C ALA A 393 -4.16 -1.05 -9.18
N THR A 394 -3.57 -1.93 -9.99
CA THR A 394 -4.21 -3.17 -10.46
C THR A 394 -3.55 -4.45 -9.95
N VAL A 395 -2.21 -4.48 -9.85
CA VAL A 395 -1.45 -5.64 -9.40
C VAL A 395 -0.70 -5.32 -8.11
N THR A 396 -0.70 -6.30 -7.21
CA THR A 396 -0.09 -6.23 -5.90
C THR A 396 1.40 -6.56 -5.89
N LEU A 397 1.93 -7.15 -6.96
CA LEU A 397 3.32 -7.58 -7.01
C LEU A 397 4.31 -6.40 -6.96
N PRO A 398 5.46 -6.55 -6.28
CA PRO A 398 6.56 -5.60 -6.39
C PRO A 398 7.05 -5.45 -7.84
N LEU A 399 7.61 -4.28 -8.16
CA LEU A 399 8.08 -3.96 -9.51
C LEU A 399 9.62 -3.83 -9.59
N VAL A 400 10.17 -4.29 -10.70
CA VAL A 400 11.51 -3.93 -11.17
C VAL A 400 11.38 -2.79 -12.18
N ILE A 401 12.03 -1.67 -11.90
CA ILE A 401 12.03 -0.50 -12.76
C ILE A 401 13.20 -0.64 -13.73
N ASP A 402 12.92 -1.08 -14.96
CA ASP A 402 13.91 -1.32 -16.01
C ASP A 402 14.03 -0.11 -16.94
N SER A 403 15.06 0.68 -16.69
CA SER A 403 15.42 1.83 -17.52
C SER A 403 16.91 2.15 -17.42
N SER A 404 17.46 2.71 -18.49
CA SER A 404 18.82 3.28 -18.51
C SER A 404 18.83 4.80 -18.28
N ASN A 405 17.66 5.43 -18.18
CA ASN A 405 17.48 6.86 -18.03
C ASN A 405 17.30 7.22 -16.54
N PRO A 406 18.27 7.92 -15.90
CA PRO A 406 18.17 8.32 -14.49
C PRO A 406 16.93 9.16 -14.18
N ASP A 407 16.49 10.03 -15.09
CA ASP A 407 15.31 10.88 -14.90
C ASP A 407 14.02 10.03 -14.87
N ALA A 408 13.95 8.99 -15.71
CA ALA A 408 12.82 8.05 -15.71
C ALA A 408 12.78 7.22 -14.42
N ILE A 409 13.94 6.75 -13.97
CA ILE A 409 14.07 6.03 -12.70
C ILE A 409 13.62 6.93 -11.54
N GLU A 410 14.20 8.13 -11.41
CA GLU A 410 13.90 9.05 -10.31
C GLU A 410 12.42 9.39 -10.23
N ARG A 411 11.80 9.75 -11.37
CA ARG A 411 10.38 10.11 -11.44
C ARG A 411 9.47 9.01 -10.89
N VAL A 412 9.79 7.75 -11.18
CA VAL A 412 9.02 6.58 -10.74
C VAL A 412 9.27 6.27 -9.27
N VAL A 413 10.54 6.13 -8.87
CA VAL A 413 10.87 5.70 -7.50
C VAL A 413 10.52 6.77 -6.46
N ARG A 414 10.39 8.04 -6.87
CA ARG A 414 9.90 9.14 -6.02
C ARG A 414 8.49 8.89 -5.51
N SER A 415 7.56 8.43 -6.36
CA SER A 415 6.14 8.29 -6.01
C SER A 415 5.67 6.84 -5.81
N TYR A 416 6.49 5.85 -6.17
CA TYR A 416 6.18 4.42 -5.99
C TYR A 416 5.97 4.07 -4.51
N ALA A 417 4.78 3.57 -4.17
CA ALA A 417 4.41 3.18 -2.81
C ALA A 417 4.98 1.79 -2.46
N GLY A 418 6.28 1.72 -2.19
CA GLY A 418 6.98 0.47 -1.93
C GLY A 418 8.50 0.59 -2.03
N LYS A 419 9.18 -0.56 -2.09
CA LYS A 419 10.62 -0.70 -2.28
C LYS A 419 10.89 -1.44 -3.60
N PRO A 420 11.18 -0.71 -4.69
CA PRO A 420 11.38 -1.32 -6.00
C PRO A 420 12.81 -1.85 -6.15
N LEU A 421 13.02 -2.67 -7.18
CA LEU A 421 14.34 -3.05 -7.67
C LEU A 421 14.69 -2.20 -8.91
N ILE A 422 15.79 -1.45 -8.88
CA ILE A 422 16.24 -0.67 -10.04
C ILE A 422 17.07 -1.57 -10.96
N ASN A 423 16.63 -1.70 -12.20
CA ASN A 423 17.34 -2.37 -13.28
C ASN A 423 17.79 -1.30 -14.30
N SER A 424 19.04 -0.85 -14.29
CA SER A 424 20.16 -1.33 -13.49
C SER A 424 21.27 -0.28 -13.34
N VAL A 425 22.26 -0.59 -12.51
CA VAL A 425 23.56 0.07 -12.47
C VAL A 425 24.62 -0.86 -13.04
N ASN A 426 25.71 -0.32 -13.59
CA ASN A 426 26.86 -1.13 -14.03
C ASN A 426 28.18 -0.57 -13.46
N GLY A 427 29.28 -1.28 -13.68
CA GLY A 427 30.60 -0.94 -13.16
C GLY A 427 31.23 0.32 -13.76
N LYS A 428 30.64 0.96 -14.77
CA LYS A 428 31.17 2.22 -15.32
C LYS A 428 30.97 3.35 -14.31
N ARG A 429 31.97 4.23 -14.15
CA ARG A 429 31.90 5.36 -13.22
C ARG A 429 30.65 6.24 -13.43
N GLU A 430 30.33 6.57 -14.67
CA GLU A 430 29.15 7.38 -15.02
C GLU A 430 27.83 6.73 -14.56
N SER A 431 27.70 5.41 -14.69
CA SER A 431 26.50 4.69 -14.25
C SER A 431 26.39 4.64 -12.73
N LEU A 432 27.50 4.37 -12.03
CA LEU A 432 27.55 4.36 -10.57
C LEU A 432 27.17 5.72 -9.99
N ASP A 433 27.74 6.80 -10.53
CA ASP A 433 27.52 8.16 -10.03
C ASP A 433 26.11 8.68 -10.34
N ALA A 434 25.45 8.17 -11.38
CA ALA A 434 24.08 8.54 -11.72
C ALA A 434 23.01 7.74 -10.92
N VAL A 435 23.18 6.43 -10.76
CA VAL A 435 22.12 5.54 -10.25
C VAL A 435 22.20 5.29 -8.75
N LEU A 436 23.41 5.13 -8.18
CA LEU A 436 23.55 4.81 -6.76
C LEU A 436 23.01 5.91 -5.83
N PRO A 437 23.22 7.22 -6.09
CA PRO A 437 22.62 8.27 -5.27
C PRO A 437 21.09 8.23 -5.26
N LEU A 438 20.46 7.93 -6.40
CA LEU A 438 19.01 7.79 -6.51
C LEU A 438 18.51 6.60 -5.67
N ALA A 439 19.15 5.44 -5.82
CA ALA A 439 18.82 4.25 -5.03
C ALA A 439 18.94 4.51 -3.52
N LYS A 440 20.00 5.22 -3.10
CA LYS A 440 20.21 5.59 -1.70
C LYS A 440 19.16 6.58 -1.20
N LYS A 441 18.81 7.59 -2.01
CA LYS A 441 17.83 8.63 -1.66
C LYS A 441 16.44 8.05 -1.46
N TYR A 442 16.01 7.15 -2.34
CA TYR A 442 14.65 6.59 -2.36
C TYR A 442 14.53 5.20 -1.72
N GLY A 443 15.61 4.69 -1.12
CA GLY A 443 15.61 3.42 -0.38
C GLY A 443 15.41 2.19 -1.26
N CYS A 444 15.87 2.23 -2.52
CA CYS A 444 15.66 1.16 -3.50
C CYS A 444 16.71 0.05 -3.42
N ALA A 445 16.32 -1.16 -3.81
CA ALA A 445 17.29 -2.20 -4.16
C ALA A 445 17.83 -1.98 -5.58
N ILE A 446 19.00 -2.54 -5.89
CA ILE A 446 19.67 -2.34 -7.18
C ILE A 446 20.10 -3.66 -7.83
N ILE A 447 19.99 -3.74 -9.16
CA ILE A 447 20.69 -4.72 -9.98
C ILE A 447 22.00 -4.11 -10.48
N GLY A 448 23.13 -4.70 -10.11
CA GLY A 448 24.46 -4.40 -10.61
C GLY A 448 24.87 -5.34 -11.74
N LEU A 449 24.96 -4.83 -12.96
CA LEU A 449 25.43 -5.60 -14.12
C LEU A 449 26.95 -5.73 -14.09
N ALA A 450 27.48 -6.95 -14.26
CA ALA A 450 28.91 -7.25 -14.36
C ALA A 450 29.54 -6.78 -15.70
N LEU A 451 29.38 -5.50 -16.00
CA LEU A 451 29.86 -4.75 -17.16
C LEU A 451 30.60 -3.51 -16.66
N ASP A 452 31.78 -3.21 -17.19
CA ASP A 452 32.51 -1.97 -16.87
C ASP A 452 33.00 -1.23 -18.12
N GLU A 453 33.99 -0.35 -17.98
CA GLU A 453 34.59 0.40 -19.08
C GLU A 453 35.23 -0.51 -20.15
N SER A 454 35.65 -1.72 -19.78
CA SER A 454 36.28 -2.71 -20.68
C SER A 454 35.25 -3.64 -21.35
N GLY A 455 33.96 -3.48 -21.04
CA GLY A 455 32.90 -4.36 -21.54
C GLY A 455 32.58 -5.50 -20.57
N ILE A 456 32.04 -6.59 -21.11
CA ILE A 456 31.61 -7.76 -20.33
C ILE A 456 32.80 -8.73 -20.25
N PRO A 457 33.31 -9.05 -19.05
CA PRO A 457 34.41 -10.00 -18.93
C PRO A 457 33.98 -11.43 -19.32
N PRO A 458 34.79 -12.20 -20.07
CA PRO A 458 34.40 -13.54 -20.50
C PRO A 458 34.56 -14.62 -19.41
N THR A 459 35.33 -14.36 -18.34
CA THR A 459 35.61 -15.32 -17.26
C THR A 459 34.79 -15.04 -16.01
N ALA A 460 34.61 -16.07 -15.19
CA ALA A 460 33.91 -15.96 -13.92
C ALA A 460 34.59 -14.94 -12.96
N GLU A 461 35.92 -14.99 -12.85
CA GLU A 461 36.71 -14.09 -12.01
C GLU A 461 36.65 -12.65 -12.48
N GLY A 462 36.59 -12.41 -13.79
CA GLY A 462 36.45 -11.08 -14.35
C GLY A 462 35.09 -10.47 -14.00
N ARG A 463 34.01 -11.24 -14.17
CA ARG A 463 32.65 -10.82 -13.80
C ARG A 463 32.55 -10.56 -12.29
N PHE A 464 33.18 -11.40 -11.48
CA PHE A 464 33.29 -11.22 -10.04
C PHE A 464 33.99 -9.91 -9.66
N ALA A 465 35.11 -9.55 -10.31
CA ALA A 465 35.83 -8.33 -10.02
C ALA A 465 34.99 -7.06 -10.26
N VAL A 466 34.17 -7.06 -11.33
CA VAL A 466 33.22 -5.97 -11.58
C VAL A 466 32.12 -5.93 -10.50
N ALA A 467 31.58 -7.09 -10.13
CA ALA A 467 30.59 -7.18 -9.05
C ALA A 467 31.15 -6.65 -7.72
N GLU A 468 32.39 -6.99 -7.37
CA GLU A 468 33.08 -6.50 -6.17
C GLU A 468 33.20 -4.97 -6.17
N LYS A 469 33.56 -4.36 -7.32
CA LYS A 469 33.59 -2.91 -7.50
C LYS A 469 32.23 -2.27 -7.24
N ILE A 470 31.15 -2.82 -7.82
CA ILE A 470 29.78 -2.28 -7.67
C ILE A 470 29.33 -2.37 -6.20
N VAL A 471 29.52 -3.53 -5.57
CA VAL A 471 29.15 -3.73 -4.16
C VAL A 471 29.90 -2.75 -3.26
N ALA A 472 31.21 -2.58 -3.45
CA ALA A 472 32.02 -1.68 -2.65
C ALA A 472 31.56 -0.21 -2.77
N GLU A 473 31.21 0.26 -3.97
CA GLU A 473 30.73 1.63 -4.19
C GLU A 473 29.34 1.87 -3.59
N ALA A 474 28.44 0.90 -3.71
CA ALA A 474 27.12 0.96 -3.08
C ALA A 474 27.22 1.00 -1.54
N GLU A 475 28.04 0.13 -0.95
CA GLU A 475 28.29 0.12 0.51
C GLU A 475 28.94 1.42 0.99
N ARG A 476 29.86 2.01 0.20
CA ARG A 476 30.54 3.27 0.51
C ARG A 476 29.57 4.43 0.72
N ILE A 477 28.47 4.47 -0.03
CA ILE A 477 27.42 5.50 0.14
C ILE A 477 26.30 5.08 1.09
N GLY A 478 26.43 3.90 1.71
CA GLY A 478 25.51 3.40 2.73
C GLY A 478 24.27 2.68 2.20
N ILE A 479 24.30 2.15 0.97
CA ILE A 479 23.32 1.13 0.53
C ILE A 479 23.69 -0.18 1.22
N PRO A 480 22.77 -0.82 1.94
CA PRO A 480 23.07 -2.06 2.64
C PRO A 480 23.28 -3.20 1.65
N ARG A 481 24.18 -4.13 1.99
CA ARG A 481 24.52 -5.28 1.16
C ARG A 481 23.30 -6.10 0.75
N GLU A 482 22.32 -6.22 1.64
CA GLU A 482 21.09 -6.96 1.39
C GLU A 482 20.23 -6.37 0.27
N ASP A 483 20.42 -5.10 -0.10
CA ASP A 483 19.70 -4.41 -1.17
C ASP A 483 20.46 -4.42 -2.51
N ILE A 484 21.59 -5.14 -2.58
CA ILE A 484 22.40 -5.27 -3.79
C ILE A 484 22.20 -6.65 -4.40
N VAL A 485 21.80 -6.67 -5.67
CA VAL A 485 21.62 -7.87 -6.48
C VAL A 485 22.58 -7.79 -7.67
N ILE A 486 23.31 -8.85 -7.99
CA ILE A 486 24.30 -8.84 -9.08
C ILE A 486 23.83 -9.69 -10.26
N ASP A 487 23.84 -9.10 -11.45
CA ASP A 487 23.67 -9.81 -12.71
C ASP A 487 25.03 -10.18 -13.31
N CYS A 488 25.29 -11.48 -13.43
CA CYS A 488 26.52 -11.97 -14.06
C CYS A 488 26.44 -11.97 -15.59
N LEU A 489 25.42 -11.39 -16.21
CA LEU A 489 25.18 -11.15 -17.64
C LEU A 489 25.22 -12.41 -18.51
N VAL A 490 24.04 -12.97 -18.77
CA VAL A 490 23.86 -14.12 -19.66
C VAL A 490 24.12 -13.75 -21.12
N MET A 491 25.02 -14.50 -21.76
CA MET A 491 25.32 -14.40 -23.20
C MET A 491 24.69 -15.55 -24.00
N ALA A 492 24.41 -15.32 -25.28
CA ALA A 492 23.83 -16.34 -26.16
C ALA A 492 24.85 -17.46 -26.46
N VAL A 493 24.48 -18.72 -26.23
CA VAL A 493 25.40 -19.85 -26.49
C VAL A 493 25.71 -20.05 -27.96
N ALA A 494 24.85 -19.57 -28.86
CA ALA A 494 25.10 -19.61 -30.29
C ALA A 494 26.40 -18.89 -30.69
N THR A 495 26.79 -17.86 -29.96
CA THR A 495 27.99 -17.06 -30.24
C THR A 495 29.07 -17.18 -29.17
N ASN A 496 28.68 -17.42 -27.91
CA ASN A 496 29.55 -17.37 -26.74
C ASN A 496 29.47 -18.65 -25.89
N GLN A 497 29.40 -19.82 -26.54
CA GLN A 497 29.15 -21.11 -25.86
C GLN A 497 30.10 -21.39 -24.68
N SER A 498 31.38 -21.04 -24.81
CA SER A 498 32.39 -21.24 -23.75
C SER A 498 32.11 -20.46 -22.47
N GLU A 499 31.33 -19.38 -22.54
CA GLU A 499 31.04 -18.51 -21.41
C GLU A 499 29.85 -19.00 -20.56
N ALA A 500 29.01 -19.91 -21.09
CA ALA A 500 27.80 -20.35 -20.39
C ALA A 500 28.10 -20.89 -18.99
N MET A 501 29.12 -21.75 -18.86
CA MET A 501 29.54 -22.27 -17.56
C MET A 501 30.37 -21.27 -16.75
N GLU A 502 31.03 -20.31 -17.39
CA GLU A 502 31.70 -19.21 -16.68
C GLU A 502 30.69 -18.29 -15.99
N ILE A 503 29.53 -18.05 -16.60
CA ILE A 503 28.43 -17.28 -16.00
C ILE A 503 27.88 -18.01 -14.76
N VAL A 504 27.65 -19.32 -14.86
CA VAL A 504 27.16 -20.13 -13.73
C VAL A 504 28.19 -20.17 -12.58
N LYS A 505 29.49 -20.29 -12.90
CA LYS A 505 30.56 -20.17 -11.90
C LYS A 505 30.61 -18.78 -11.26
N ALA A 506 30.40 -17.72 -12.04
CA ALA A 506 30.39 -16.34 -11.54
C ALA A 506 29.27 -16.14 -10.50
N VAL A 507 28.09 -16.71 -10.73
CA VAL A 507 26.97 -16.69 -9.76
C VAL A 507 27.41 -17.30 -8.43
N SER A 508 28.06 -18.47 -8.44
CA SER A 508 28.58 -19.09 -7.21
C SER A 508 29.65 -18.23 -6.54
N LEU A 509 30.60 -17.66 -7.30
CA LEU A 509 31.63 -16.78 -6.76
C LEU A 509 31.04 -15.55 -6.06
N VAL A 510 30.06 -14.89 -6.70
CA VAL A 510 29.35 -13.74 -6.12
C VAL A 510 28.63 -14.15 -4.84
N LYS A 511 27.90 -15.27 -4.88
CA LYS A 511 27.14 -15.78 -3.73
C LYS A 511 28.04 -16.10 -2.54
N GLU A 512 29.15 -16.80 -2.77
CA GLU A 512 30.04 -17.29 -1.73
C GLU A 512 30.94 -16.19 -1.15
N ARG A 513 31.48 -15.32 -2.00
CA ARG A 513 32.51 -14.36 -1.59
C ARG A 513 31.97 -12.97 -1.27
N LEU A 514 30.93 -12.50 -1.97
CA LEU A 514 30.30 -11.20 -1.66
C LEU A 514 29.11 -11.37 -0.71
N GLY A 515 28.38 -12.48 -0.79
CA GLY A 515 27.21 -12.75 0.06
C GLY A 515 25.98 -11.93 -0.33
N VAL A 516 25.97 -11.36 -1.53
CA VAL A 516 24.83 -10.63 -2.13
C VAL A 516 23.89 -11.57 -2.88
N ARG A 517 22.73 -11.06 -3.30
CA ARG A 517 21.81 -11.80 -4.16
C ARG A 517 22.27 -11.79 -5.61
N THR A 518 21.81 -12.76 -6.39
CA THR A 518 22.11 -12.83 -7.82
C THR A 518 20.85 -12.88 -8.67
N VAL A 519 20.93 -12.29 -9.86
CA VAL A 519 19.86 -12.24 -10.86
C VAL A 519 20.44 -12.65 -12.22
N LEU A 520 19.62 -13.24 -13.09
CA LEU A 520 20.02 -13.53 -14.47
C LEU A 520 18.82 -13.41 -15.42
N GLY A 521 19.05 -12.75 -16.56
CA GLY A 521 18.21 -12.86 -17.75
C GLY A 521 18.32 -14.24 -18.40
N VAL A 522 17.63 -15.24 -17.85
CA VAL A 522 17.72 -16.66 -18.26
C VAL A 522 17.37 -16.84 -19.74
N SER A 523 16.41 -16.07 -20.24
CA SER A 523 15.94 -16.16 -21.63
C SER A 523 17.00 -15.85 -22.69
N ASN A 524 18.10 -15.17 -22.30
CA ASN A 524 19.15 -14.73 -23.21
C ASN A 524 20.05 -15.88 -23.70
N VAL A 525 20.20 -16.95 -22.91
CA VAL A 525 21.14 -18.05 -23.20
C VAL A 525 20.83 -18.72 -24.53
N SER A 526 19.56 -18.78 -24.93
CA SER A 526 19.08 -19.47 -26.14
C SER A 526 18.79 -18.57 -27.34
N PHE A 527 19.23 -17.31 -27.36
CA PHE A 527 19.06 -16.50 -28.58
C PHE A 527 19.76 -17.17 -29.77
N GLY A 528 19.03 -17.30 -30.89
CA GLY A 528 19.54 -17.86 -32.13
C GLY A 528 19.51 -19.39 -32.26
N ILE A 529 18.92 -20.13 -31.30
CA ILE A 529 18.85 -21.60 -31.34
C ILE A 529 17.40 -22.14 -31.23
N PRO A 530 17.10 -23.34 -31.77
CA PRO A 530 15.79 -23.97 -31.64
C PRO A 530 15.55 -24.52 -30.23
N GLN A 531 14.28 -24.85 -29.93
CA GLN A 531 13.87 -25.44 -28.64
C GLN A 531 14.36 -24.63 -27.42
N ARG A 532 14.25 -23.30 -27.52
CA ARG A 532 14.73 -22.34 -26.52
C ARG A 532 14.32 -22.69 -25.10
N ALA A 533 13.07 -23.09 -24.88
CA ALA A 533 12.55 -23.43 -23.57
C ALA A 533 13.33 -24.60 -22.91
N LEU A 534 13.75 -25.60 -23.68
CA LEU A 534 14.56 -26.72 -23.18
C LEU A 534 15.95 -26.27 -22.73
N LEU A 535 16.66 -25.49 -23.55
CA LEU A 535 17.97 -25.00 -23.14
C LEU A 535 17.85 -24.05 -21.94
N ASN A 536 16.92 -23.12 -22.00
CA ASN A 536 16.70 -22.14 -20.95
C ASN A 536 16.35 -22.81 -19.62
N SER A 537 15.47 -23.81 -19.60
CA SER A 537 15.14 -24.57 -18.37
C SER A 537 16.35 -25.35 -17.82
N THR A 538 17.17 -25.92 -18.72
CA THR A 538 18.38 -26.65 -18.31
C THR A 538 19.43 -25.72 -17.72
N PHE A 539 19.64 -24.55 -18.34
CA PHE A 539 20.52 -23.51 -17.83
C PHE A 539 19.99 -22.93 -16.51
N LEU A 540 18.68 -22.70 -16.40
CA LEU A 540 18.01 -22.26 -15.17
C LEU A 540 18.29 -23.23 -14.03
N ALA A 541 18.08 -24.54 -14.21
CA ALA A 541 18.35 -25.54 -13.18
C ALA A 541 19.80 -25.51 -12.70
N ALA A 542 20.76 -25.37 -13.62
CA ALA A 542 22.18 -25.23 -13.27
C ALA A 542 22.46 -23.95 -12.49
N ALA A 543 21.90 -22.81 -12.92
CA ALA A 543 22.08 -21.53 -12.24
C ALA A 543 21.45 -21.51 -10.83
N LEU A 544 20.25 -22.08 -10.68
CA LEU A 544 19.59 -22.24 -9.38
C LEU A 544 20.45 -23.08 -8.43
N GLY A 545 20.98 -24.22 -8.90
CA GLY A 545 21.92 -25.04 -8.13
C GLY A 545 23.19 -24.32 -7.70
N CYS A 546 23.58 -23.26 -8.43
CA CYS A 546 24.78 -22.46 -8.17
C CYS A 546 24.54 -21.18 -7.35
N GLY A 547 23.29 -20.90 -6.95
CA GLY A 547 22.94 -19.78 -6.06
C GLY A 547 22.13 -18.65 -6.68
N LEU A 548 21.52 -18.86 -7.85
CA LEU A 548 20.62 -17.89 -8.49
C LEU A 548 19.38 -17.62 -7.62
N ASP A 549 19.17 -16.36 -7.23
CA ASP A 549 18.01 -15.96 -6.41
C ASP A 549 16.85 -15.41 -7.26
N PHE A 550 17.16 -14.63 -8.29
CA PHE A 550 16.17 -13.95 -9.13
C PHE A 550 16.31 -14.33 -10.61
N PRO A 551 15.63 -15.38 -11.10
CA PRO A 551 15.55 -15.62 -12.53
C PRO A 551 14.58 -14.63 -13.19
N ILE A 552 15.07 -13.84 -14.15
CA ILE A 552 14.23 -13.06 -15.07
C ILE A 552 13.84 -14.00 -16.22
N LEU A 553 12.55 -14.31 -16.33
CA LEU A 553 12.02 -15.27 -17.30
C LEU A 553 10.54 -15.01 -17.66
N ASN A 554 10.03 -15.75 -18.65
CA ASN A 554 8.61 -15.76 -18.99
C ASN A 554 7.84 -16.76 -18.10
N PRO A 555 7.06 -16.31 -17.10
CA PRO A 555 6.38 -17.18 -16.15
C PRO A 555 5.30 -18.04 -16.83
N SER A 556 4.74 -17.60 -17.96
CA SER A 556 3.75 -18.40 -18.71
C SER A 556 4.37 -19.61 -19.45
N SER A 557 5.67 -19.85 -19.32
CA SER A 557 6.30 -21.06 -19.81
C SER A 557 6.23 -22.17 -18.76
N ALA A 558 5.38 -23.17 -18.98
CA ALA A 558 5.26 -24.34 -18.10
C ALA A 558 6.63 -24.94 -17.76
N ARG A 559 7.48 -25.15 -18.76
CA ARG A 559 8.81 -25.73 -18.56
C ARG A 559 9.73 -24.93 -17.61
N TYR A 560 9.59 -23.60 -17.59
CA TYR A 560 10.34 -22.76 -16.64
C TYR A 560 9.76 -22.91 -15.24
N MET A 561 8.44 -22.79 -15.11
CA MET A 561 7.78 -22.89 -13.82
C MET A 561 7.92 -24.28 -13.21
N ASP A 562 7.87 -25.36 -14.01
CA ASP A 562 8.19 -26.72 -13.58
C ASP A 562 9.58 -26.80 -12.93
N THR A 563 10.57 -26.14 -13.53
CA THR A 563 11.93 -26.10 -12.99
C THR A 563 12.00 -25.31 -11.68
N VAL A 564 11.29 -24.17 -11.59
CA VAL A 564 11.23 -23.35 -10.37
C VAL A 564 10.50 -24.07 -9.25
N HIS A 565 9.33 -24.67 -9.52
CA HIS A 565 8.52 -25.40 -8.55
C HIS A 565 9.28 -26.61 -8.01
N ALA A 566 9.90 -27.41 -8.89
CA ALA A 566 10.75 -28.51 -8.47
C ALA A 566 11.92 -28.01 -7.60
N PHE A 567 12.55 -26.89 -7.98
CA PHE A 567 13.64 -26.33 -7.18
C PHE A 567 13.18 -25.81 -5.81
N ARG A 568 11.98 -25.21 -5.71
CA ARG A 568 11.38 -24.77 -4.44
C ARG A 568 11.16 -25.93 -3.47
N VAL A 569 10.90 -27.14 -3.98
CA VAL A 569 10.90 -28.35 -3.14
C VAL A 569 12.32 -28.70 -2.71
N LEU A 570 13.27 -28.74 -3.65
CA LEU A 570 14.65 -29.15 -3.38
C LEU A 570 15.39 -28.24 -2.39
N ASN A 571 15.10 -26.94 -2.39
CA ASN A 571 15.73 -25.96 -1.50
C ASN A 571 14.96 -25.72 -0.19
N MET A 572 13.90 -26.52 0.09
CA MET A 572 13.03 -26.38 1.27
C MET A 572 12.23 -25.08 1.34
N GLN A 573 12.03 -24.38 0.22
CA GLN A 573 11.15 -23.22 0.15
C GLN A 573 9.66 -23.62 0.11
N ASP A 574 9.34 -24.77 -0.50
CA ASP A 574 8.03 -25.43 -0.43
C ASP A 574 8.12 -26.60 0.56
N GLU A 575 8.04 -26.28 1.85
CA GLU A 575 8.16 -27.26 2.93
C GLU A 575 7.02 -28.29 2.86
N GLY A 576 7.38 -29.57 2.82
CA GLY A 576 6.41 -30.66 2.62
C GLY A 576 5.89 -30.80 1.19
N ALA A 577 6.43 -30.02 0.24
CA ALA A 577 6.02 -30.01 -1.17
C ALA A 577 4.52 -29.72 -1.36
N VAL A 578 3.92 -28.89 -0.51
CA VAL A 578 2.47 -28.65 -0.48
C VAL A 578 2.00 -28.07 -1.80
N ARG A 579 2.61 -26.96 -2.25
CA ARG A 579 2.23 -26.31 -3.51
C ARG A 579 2.54 -27.21 -4.70
N TYR A 580 3.69 -27.88 -4.68
CA TYR A 580 4.05 -28.81 -5.74
C TYR A 580 3.04 -29.97 -5.87
N ILE A 581 2.55 -30.52 -4.75
CA ILE A 581 1.53 -31.57 -4.80
C ILE A 581 0.20 -31.01 -5.33
N GLU A 582 -0.22 -29.83 -4.88
CA GLU A 582 -1.44 -29.16 -5.35
C GLU A 582 -1.40 -28.94 -6.87
N ASP A 583 -0.28 -28.45 -7.40
CA ASP A 583 -0.11 -28.13 -8.82
C ASP A 583 0.04 -29.38 -9.70
N TYR A 584 0.71 -30.44 -9.22
CA TYR A 584 1.15 -31.57 -10.05
C TYR A 584 0.51 -32.93 -9.75
N ALA A 585 -0.30 -33.09 -8.70
CA ALA A 585 -0.87 -34.40 -8.33
C ALA A 585 -1.63 -35.11 -9.46
N ASN A 586 -2.27 -34.33 -10.34
CA ASN A 586 -3.03 -34.84 -11.50
C ASN A 586 -2.47 -34.34 -12.84
N ALA A 587 -1.28 -33.74 -12.85
CA ALA A 587 -0.69 -33.20 -14.08
C ALA A 587 -0.20 -34.34 -14.99
N PRO A 588 -0.56 -34.34 -16.28
CA PRO A 588 -0.07 -35.35 -17.22
C PRO A 588 1.44 -35.16 -17.44
N ASP A 589 2.21 -36.22 -17.28
CA ASP A 589 3.63 -36.17 -17.60
C ASP A 589 3.81 -36.12 -19.14
N PRO A 590 4.43 -35.04 -19.67
CA PRO A 590 4.55 -34.83 -21.10
C PRO A 590 5.42 -35.88 -21.81
N TYR A 591 6.14 -36.74 -21.08
CA TYR A 591 6.98 -37.81 -21.62
C TYR A 591 6.35 -39.20 -21.52
N THR A 592 5.27 -39.39 -20.76
CA THR A 592 4.60 -40.69 -20.57
C THR A 592 3.20 -40.77 -21.18
N ALA A 593 2.69 -39.68 -21.76
CA ALA A 593 1.48 -39.72 -22.59
C ALA A 593 1.62 -40.83 -23.67
N PRO A 594 0.64 -41.75 -23.81
CA PRO A 594 0.76 -42.87 -24.73
C PRO A 594 1.04 -42.39 -26.15
N ALA A 595 2.06 -42.96 -26.79
CA ALA A 595 2.42 -42.74 -28.19
C ALA A 595 1.37 -43.31 -29.19
N GLY A 596 0.08 -43.18 -28.90
CA GLY A 596 -1.02 -43.64 -29.73
C GLY A 596 -1.70 -42.47 -30.43
N THR A 597 -1.58 -42.43 -31.77
CA THR A 597 -2.31 -41.58 -32.75
C THR A 597 -1.69 -40.26 -33.24
N ALA A 598 -0.36 -40.08 -33.19
CA ALA A 598 0.30 -39.02 -33.96
C ALA A 598 1.25 -39.52 -35.09
N ALA A 599 1.12 -40.79 -35.50
CA ALA A 599 1.84 -41.34 -36.65
C ALA A 599 0.96 -41.30 -37.92
N ALA A 600 0.41 -40.14 -38.29
CA ALA A 600 -0.19 -39.92 -39.60
C ALA A 600 -0.40 -38.42 -39.89
N GLN A 601 0.69 -37.65 -40.05
CA GLN A 601 0.80 -36.51 -40.98
C GLN A 601 2.18 -35.86 -40.83
N ALA A 602 3.14 -36.34 -41.62
CA ALA A 602 4.32 -35.56 -41.95
C ALA A 602 3.88 -34.43 -42.89
N GLY A 603 3.64 -33.24 -42.35
CA GLY A 603 3.29 -32.05 -43.12
C GLY A 603 2.77 -30.94 -42.21
N THR A 604 3.59 -29.91 -41.97
CA THR A 604 3.33 -28.70 -41.17
C THR A 604 3.17 -28.91 -39.66
N LEU A 605 4.23 -28.53 -38.92
CA LEU A 605 4.21 -28.41 -37.46
C LEU A 605 3.14 -27.40 -37.02
N PRO A 606 2.39 -27.64 -35.92
CA PRO A 606 1.44 -26.67 -35.40
C PRO A 606 2.19 -25.40 -34.98
N GLN A 607 1.70 -24.24 -35.44
CA GLN A 607 2.05 -22.97 -34.82
C GLN A 607 1.65 -23.00 -33.34
N PRO A 608 2.35 -22.26 -32.45
CA PRO A 608 1.93 -22.13 -31.07
C PRO A 608 0.52 -21.52 -31.05
N GLN A 609 -0.48 -22.36 -30.77
CA GLN A 609 -1.78 -21.86 -30.38
C GLN A 609 -1.61 -21.14 -29.05
N PRO A 610 -2.34 -20.03 -28.82
CA PRO A 610 -2.40 -19.43 -27.50
C PRO A 610 -2.78 -20.53 -26.50
N SER A 611 -1.95 -20.69 -25.48
CA SER A 611 -2.27 -21.54 -24.34
C SER A 611 -3.67 -21.15 -23.87
N LYS A 612 -4.61 -22.10 -23.88
CA LYS A 612 -5.87 -21.93 -23.15
C LYS A 612 -5.49 -21.51 -21.72
N PRO A 613 -6.17 -20.51 -21.14
CA PRO A 613 -6.05 -20.25 -19.71
C PRO A 613 -6.24 -21.59 -19.01
N THR A 614 -5.34 -21.91 -18.10
CA THR A 614 -5.58 -22.96 -17.10
C THR A 614 -6.98 -22.80 -16.55
N ASP A 615 -7.72 -23.91 -16.38
CA ASP A 615 -9.08 -23.97 -15.83
C ASP A 615 -9.13 -23.39 -14.41
N ALA A 616 -9.04 -22.06 -14.28
CA ALA A 616 -9.52 -21.35 -13.12
C ALA A 616 -11.03 -21.36 -13.26
N ALA A 617 -11.69 -22.24 -12.49
CA ALA A 617 -13.14 -22.31 -12.45
C ALA A 617 -13.73 -20.90 -12.31
N CYS A 618 -14.76 -20.59 -13.10
CA CYS A 618 -15.47 -19.32 -13.01
C CYS A 618 -15.79 -19.03 -11.53
N PRO A 619 -15.41 -17.86 -10.97
CA PRO A 619 -15.60 -17.59 -9.55
C PRO A 619 -17.07 -17.40 -9.17
N ILE A 620 -17.98 -17.41 -10.16
CA ILE A 620 -19.43 -17.37 -9.97
C ILE A 620 -20.09 -18.62 -10.57
N VAL A 621 -21.25 -18.98 -10.03
CA VAL A 621 -22.12 -19.98 -10.66
C VAL A 621 -22.86 -19.30 -11.81
N ILE A 622 -22.63 -19.76 -13.04
CA ILE A 622 -23.26 -19.20 -14.24
C ILE A 622 -24.73 -19.69 -14.29
N PRO A 623 -25.74 -18.79 -14.29
CA PRO A 623 -27.14 -19.17 -14.40
C PRO A 623 -27.46 -19.90 -15.72
N GLU A 624 -28.52 -20.71 -15.74
CA GLU A 624 -28.96 -21.40 -16.97
C GLU A 624 -29.24 -20.43 -18.13
N SER A 625 -29.71 -19.21 -17.84
CA SER A 625 -29.96 -18.16 -18.84
C SER A 625 -28.71 -17.68 -19.57
N LEU A 626 -27.51 -17.91 -19.01
CA LEU A 626 -26.23 -17.53 -19.59
C LEU A 626 -25.36 -18.74 -19.97
N ALA A 627 -25.84 -19.97 -19.78
CA ALA A 627 -25.02 -21.18 -19.96
C ALA A 627 -24.47 -21.35 -21.38
N HIS A 628 -25.22 -20.91 -22.40
CA HIS A 628 -24.80 -20.95 -23.81
C HIS A 628 -23.67 -19.99 -24.16
N ALA A 629 -23.40 -18.98 -23.32
CA ALA A 629 -22.32 -18.00 -23.46
C ALA A 629 -21.33 -18.08 -22.29
N SER A 630 -21.18 -19.27 -21.67
CA SER A 630 -20.36 -19.48 -20.48
C SER A 630 -18.90 -19.01 -20.61
N GLY A 631 -18.27 -19.21 -21.77
CA GLY A 631 -16.91 -18.76 -22.01
C GLY A 631 -16.78 -17.23 -22.07
N GLU A 632 -17.79 -16.55 -22.60
CA GLU A 632 -17.87 -15.09 -22.61
C GLU A 632 -18.16 -14.52 -21.22
N VAL A 633 -19.06 -15.17 -20.45
CA VAL A 633 -19.33 -14.82 -19.05
C VAL A 633 -18.07 -14.96 -18.21
N GLU A 634 -17.33 -16.06 -18.34
CA GLU A 634 -16.05 -16.27 -17.65
C GLU A 634 -15.06 -15.14 -17.95
N GLN A 635 -14.98 -14.70 -19.20
CA GLN A 635 -14.10 -13.60 -19.57
C GLN A 635 -14.52 -12.28 -18.94
N VAL A 636 -15.81 -11.93 -18.98
CA VAL A 636 -16.33 -10.73 -18.31
C VAL A 636 -16.09 -10.76 -16.81
N VAL A 637 -16.39 -11.88 -16.16
CA VAL A 637 -16.14 -12.07 -14.73
C VAL A 637 -14.66 -11.89 -14.43
N ASN A 638 -13.78 -12.46 -15.24
CA ASN A 638 -12.33 -12.26 -15.10
C ASN A 638 -11.89 -10.80 -15.31
N LEU A 639 -12.51 -10.05 -16.22
CA LEU A 639 -12.24 -8.62 -16.40
C LEU A 639 -12.67 -7.82 -15.16
N ILE A 640 -13.81 -8.16 -14.56
CA ILE A 640 -14.26 -7.57 -13.29
C ILE A 640 -13.28 -7.90 -12.16
N MET A 641 -12.95 -9.19 -11.97
CA MET A 641 -12.01 -9.63 -10.94
C MET A 641 -10.60 -9.04 -11.09
N SER A 642 -10.21 -8.63 -12.30
CA SER A 642 -8.91 -8.01 -12.59
C SER A 642 -8.97 -6.49 -12.76
N GLY A 643 -10.14 -5.86 -12.60
CA GLY A 643 -10.33 -4.42 -12.70
C GLY A 643 -10.04 -3.82 -14.08
N ARG A 644 -10.30 -4.57 -15.15
CA ARG A 644 -9.97 -4.18 -16.53
C ARG A 644 -11.14 -3.55 -17.27
N LYS A 645 -11.22 -2.23 -17.20
CA LYS A 645 -12.26 -1.40 -17.85
C LYS A 645 -12.23 -1.40 -19.37
N GLY A 646 -11.05 -1.23 -20.00
CA GLY A 646 -10.93 -1.05 -21.45
C GLY A 646 -11.60 -2.14 -22.30
N PRO A 647 -11.24 -3.44 -22.13
CA PRO A 647 -11.84 -4.51 -22.91
C PRO A 647 -13.28 -4.86 -22.48
N MET A 648 -13.77 -4.28 -21.38
CA MET A 648 -15.09 -4.63 -20.85
C MET A 648 -16.19 -4.31 -21.86
N GLY A 649 -16.17 -3.12 -22.46
CA GLY A 649 -17.23 -2.70 -23.38
C GLY A 649 -17.41 -3.65 -24.57
N GLU A 650 -16.32 -3.96 -25.28
CA GLU A 650 -16.33 -4.92 -26.41
C GLU A 650 -16.81 -6.31 -25.96
N MET A 651 -16.43 -6.73 -24.75
CA MET A 651 -16.83 -8.03 -24.23
C MET A 651 -18.31 -8.07 -23.83
N THR A 652 -18.82 -6.99 -23.25
CA THR A 652 -20.24 -6.81 -22.92
C THR A 652 -21.09 -6.76 -24.19
N GLU A 653 -20.66 -6.08 -25.26
CA GLU A 653 -21.35 -6.10 -26.55
C GLU A 653 -21.48 -7.52 -27.11
N LYS A 654 -20.43 -8.35 -26.99
CA LYS A 654 -20.46 -9.75 -27.42
C LYS A 654 -21.48 -10.58 -26.63
N LEU A 655 -21.59 -10.37 -25.33
CA LEU A 655 -22.61 -11.04 -24.50
C LEU A 655 -24.02 -10.60 -24.88
N LEU A 656 -24.24 -9.30 -25.05
CA LEU A 656 -25.54 -8.74 -25.42
C LEU A 656 -25.99 -9.13 -26.83
N ALA A 657 -25.09 -9.62 -27.69
CA ALA A 657 -25.46 -10.20 -28.97
C ALA A 657 -26.28 -11.50 -28.85
N SER A 658 -26.19 -12.19 -27.71
CA SER A 658 -26.82 -13.50 -27.49
C SER A 658 -27.53 -13.68 -26.14
N CYS A 659 -27.50 -12.69 -25.26
CA CYS A 659 -28.06 -12.76 -23.90
C CYS A 659 -28.93 -11.52 -23.62
N ASP A 660 -29.91 -11.66 -22.74
CA ASP A 660 -30.72 -10.53 -22.27
C ASP A 660 -29.89 -9.59 -21.37
N ALA A 661 -30.13 -8.29 -21.50
CA ALA A 661 -29.42 -7.26 -20.74
C ALA A 661 -29.54 -7.44 -19.22
N LEU A 662 -30.73 -7.78 -18.71
CA LEU A 662 -30.96 -8.00 -17.29
C LEU A 662 -30.32 -9.31 -16.81
N ASP A 663 -30.29 -10.34 -17.66
CA ASP A 663 -29.60 -11.59 -17.35
C ASP A 663 -28.08 -11.37 -17.23
N VAL A 664 -27.47 -10.55 -18.09
CA VAL A 664 -26.04 -10.22 -17.98
C VAL A 664 -25.73 -9.47 -16.68
N VAL A 665 -26.58 -8.51 -16.30
CA VAL A 665 -26.41 -7.75 -15.05
C VAL A 665 -26.58 -8.66 -13.82
N ASN A 666 -27.72 -9.34 -13.71
CA ASN A 666 -28.06 -10.15 -12.53
C ASN A 666 -27.28 -11.47 -12.46
N GLY A 667 -26.87 -12.01 -13.61
CA GLY A 667 -26.23 -13.32 -13.72
C GLY A 667 -24.71 -13.28 -13.84
N ALA A 668 -24.11 -12.13 -14.18
CA ALA A 668 -22.66 -11.99 -14.30
C ALA A 668 -22.09 -10.81 -13.51
N PHE A 669 -22.63 -9.59 -13.64
CA PHE A 669 -22.03 -8.40 -13.02
C PHE A 669 -22.21 -8.38 -11.50
N ILE A 670 -23.46 -8.51 -11.01
CA ILE A 670 -23.76 -8.50 -9.57
C ILE A 670 -23.07 -9.67 -8.86
N PRO A 671 -23.16 -10.93 -9.33
CA PRO A 671 -22.45 -12.03 -8.68
C PRO A 671 -20.93 -11.87 -8.67
N ALA A 672 -20.34 -11.25 -9.70
CA ALA A 672 -18.91 -10.96 -9.70
C ALA A 672 -18.55 -9.90 -8.66
N LEU A 673 -19.35 -8.84 -8.52
CA LEU A 673 -19.18 -7.84 -7.46
C LEU A 673 -19.32 -8.44 -6.07
N ASP A 674 -20.23 -9.39 -5.86
CA ASP A 674 -20.36 -10.10 -4.58
C ASP A 674 -19.10 -10.89 -4.23
N VAL A 675 -18.46 -11.53 -5.22
CA VAL A 675 -17.19 -12.22 -5.01
C VAL A 675 -16.09 -11.21 -4.68
N VAL A 676 -16.02 -10.09 -5.39
CA VAL A 676 -15.07 -9.00 -5.10
C VAL A 676 -15.27 -8.48 -3.68
N GLY A 677 -16.52 -8.25 -3.25
CA GLY A 677 -16.88 -7.84 -1.89
C GLY A 677 -16.46 -8.87 -0.84
N LYS A 678 -16.73 -10.16 -1.07
CA LYS A 678 -16.26 -11.24 -0.18
C LYS A 678 -14.74 -11.31 -0.08
N LYS A 679 -14.03 -11.07 -1.19
CA LYS A 679 -12.56 -11.02 -1.18
C LYS A 679 -12.02 -9.79 -0.45
N PHE A 680 -12.73 -8.67 -0.51
CA PHE A 680 -12.42 -7.48 0.27
C PHE A 680 -12.62 -7.75 1.77
N ASP A 681 -13.76 -8.34 2.15
CA ASP A 681 -14.06 -8.74 3.54
C ASP A 681 -13.02 -9.76 4.08
N ALA A 682 -12.46 -10.61 3.21
CA ALA A 682 -11.42 -11.58 3.55
C ALA A 682 -9.99 -10.99 3.55
N GLY A 683 -9.81 -9.72 3.16
CA GLY A 683 -8.49 -9.08 3.03
C GLY A 683 -7.64 -9.62 1.86
N GLU A 684 -8.24 -10.32 0.90
CA GLU A 684 -7.59 -10.74 -0.36
C GLU A 684 -7.58 -9.61 -1.39
N PHE A 685 -8.64 -8.79 -1.40
CA PHE A 685 -8.76 -7.60 -2.23
C PHE A 685 -8.69 -6.36 -1.33
N PHE A 686 -8.12 -5.28 -1.85
CA PHE A 686 -8.07 -4.00 -1.14
C PHE A 686 -8.84 -2.94 -1.93
N LEU A 687 -8.96 -1.76 -1.34
CA LEU A 687 -9.73 -0.66 -1.93
C LEU A 687 -9.36 -0.36 -3.40
N PRO A 688 -8.08 -0.32 -3.81
CA PRO A 688 -7.72 -0.13 -5.21
C PRO A 688 -8.31 -1.18 -6.16
N GLN A 689 -8.26 -2.45 -5.77
CA GLN A 689 -8.80 -3.55 -6.57
C GLN A 689 -10.32 -3.48 -6.62
N LEU A 690 -10.97 -3.16 -5.51
CA LEU A 690 -12.41 -2.96 -5.42
C LEU A 690 -12.88 -1.82 -6.35
N MET A 691 -12.16 -0.70 -6.34
CA MET A 691 -12.40 0.44 -7.25
C MET A 691 -12.21 0.05 -8.71
N ALA A 692 -11.10 -0.61 -9.05
CA ALA A 692 -10.80 -1.02 -10.42
C ALA A 692 -11.85 -2.02 -10.95
N SER A 693 -12.27 -3.00 -10.12
CA SER A 693 -13.34 -3.94 -10.42
C SER A 693 -14.65 -3.23 -10.73
N ALA A 694 -14.99 -2.23 -9.93
CA ALA A 694 -16.20 -1.46 -10.15
C ALA A 694 -16.15 -0.55 -11.38
N GLU A 695 -15.01 0.09 -11.67
CA GLU A 695 -14.83 0.84 -12.91
C GLU A 695 -15.01 -0.05 -14.13
N ALA A 696 -14.54 -1.30 -14.06
CA ALA A 696 -14.78 -2.29 -15.10
C ALA A 696 -16.27 -2.58 -15.24
N VAL A 697 -16.98 -2.88 -14.14
CA VAL A 697 -18.43 -3.11 -14.16
C VAL A 697 -19.20 -1.91 -14.71
N LYS A 698 -18.84 -0.68 -14.32
CA LYS A 698 -19.44 0.56 -14.82
C LYS A 698 -19.33 0.69 -16.34
N ALA A 699 -18.16 0.39 -16.92
CA ALA A 699 -18.00 0.39 -18.37
C ALA A 699 -18.88 -0.68 -19.06
N GLY A 700 -19.09 -1.84 -18.42
CA GLY A 700 -20.07 -2.82 -18.87
C GLY A 700 -21.49 -2.27 -18.80
N PHE A 701 -21.88 -1.65 -17.68
CA PHE A 701 -23.20 -1.04 -17.49
C PHE A 701 -23.48 0.06 -18.51
N ASP A 702 -22.48 0.88 -18.85
CA ASP A 702 -22.62 1.93 -19.86
C ASP A 702 -23.03 1.32 -21.22
N VAL A 703 -22.43 0.20 -21.61
CA VAL A 703 -22.81 -0.55 -22.84
C VAL A 703 -24.19 -1.19 -22.72
N VAL A 704 -24.53 -1.78 -21.57
CA VAL A 704 -25.87 -2.34 -21.33
C VAL A 704 -26.94 -1.25 -21.48
N ARG A 705 -26.69 -0.05 -20.92
CA ARG A 705 -27.59 1.10 -21.00
C ARG A 705 -27.77 1.57 -22.45
N GLU A 706 -26.69 1.67 -23.21
CA GLU A 706 -26.75 2.03 -24.63
C GLU A 706 -27.56 1.00 -25.45
N HIS A 707 -27.46 -0.29 -25.11
CA HIS A 707 -28.21 -1.36 -25.75
C HIS A 707 -29.71 -1.33 -25.44
N MET A 708 -30.11 -0.89 -24.24
CA MET A 708 -31.52 -0.82 -23.81
C MET A 708 -32.28 0.43 -24.32
N GLY A 709 -31.60 1.47 -24.80
CA GLY A 709 -32.19 2.69 -25.37
C GLY A 709 -32.98 3.57 -24.37
N GLU A 710 -33.71 4.59 -24.87
CA GLU A 710 -34.50 5.56 -24.06
C GLU A 710 -35.65 4.93 -23.24
N SER A 711 -35.93 3.64 -23.41
CA SER A 711 -36.86 2.90 -22.56
C SER A 711 -36.26 2.54 -21.18
N GLY A 712 -34.96 2.79 -20.97
CA GLY A 712 -34.26 2.64 -19.69
C GLY A 712 -34.32 3.85 -18.75
N ALA A 713 -34.91 4.98 -19.18
CA ALA A 713 -34.99 6.21 -18.36
C ALA A 713 -35.85 6.06 -17.08
N SER A 714 -36.54 4.93 -16.87
CA SER A 714 -37.31 4.66 -15.65
C SER A 714 -36.59 3.81 -14.60
N LEU A 715 -35.34 3.39 -14.84
CA LEU A 715 -34.57 2.61 -13.86
C LEU A 715 -33.82 3.50 -12.84
N ASP A 716 -33.56 4.78 -13.16
CA ASP A 716 -32.64 5.64 -12.39
C ASP A 716 -33.28 6.53 -11.31
N ASP A 717 -34.59 6.81 -11.33
CA ASP A 717 -35.16 7.84 -10.44
C ASP A 717 -35.62 7.32 -9.06
N TRP A 718 -35.82 6.01 -8.87
CA TRP A 718 -36.29 5.45 -7.58
C TRP A 718 -35.16 4.92 -6.68
N ARG A 719 -33.96 4.71 -7.24
CA ARG A 719 -32.76 4.19 -6.55
C ARG A 719 -31.80 5.28 -6.10
N ALA A 720 -32.31 6.50 -5.88
CA ALA A 720 -31.51 7.60 -5.38
C ALA A 720 -31.20 7.42 -3.89
N ILE A 721 -29.95 7.64 -3.50
CA ILE A 721 -29.47 7.58 -2.10
C ILE A 721 -28.80 8.90 -1.77
N VAL A 722 -29.16 9.53 -0.65
CA VAL A 722 -28.43 10.71 -0.14
C VAL A 722 -27.34 10.24 0.81
N VAL A 723 -26.13 10.80 0.68
CA VAL A 723 -25.03 10.57 1.62
C VAL A 723 -24.46 11.89 2.12
N ALA A 724 -24.21 11.99 3.42
CA ALA A 724 -23.71 13.21 4.07
C ALA A 724 -22.87 12.88 5.31
N THR A 725 -21.89 13.72 5.63
CA THR A 725 -21.36 13.76 7.00
C THR A 725 -22.21 14.72 7.80
N VAL A 726 -22.43 14.37 9.06
CA VAL A 726 -23.29 15.15 9.95
C VAL A 726 -22.65 16.48 10.33
N LYS A 727 -23.47 17.44 10.75
CA LYS A 727 -23.02 18.76 11.17
C LYS A 727 -21.91 18.68 12.24
N GLY A 728 -20.88 19.50 12.06
CA GLY A 728 -19.66 19.52 12.87
C GLY A 728 -18.61 18.51 12.43
N ASP A 729 -18.94 17.54 11.56
CA ASP A 729 -17.99 16.54 11.10
C ASP A 729 -17.43 16.87 9.71
N ILE A 730 -16.14 17.19 9.67
CA ILE A 730 -15.43 17.53 8.44
C ILE A 730 -14.76 16.33 7.78
N HIS A 731 -14.86 15.14 8.38
CA HIS A 731 -14.21 13.92 7.88
C HIS A 731 -15.16 13.19 6.94
N ASP A 732 -14.80 13.12 5.67
CA ASP A 732 -15.66 12.61 4.61
C ASP A 732 -15.10 11.38 3.91
N ILE A 733 -13.97 10.83 4.36
CA ILE A 733 -13.33 9.65 3.77
C ILE A 733 -14.32 8.47 3.76
N GLY A 734 -14.92 8.12 4.90
CA GLY A 734 -15.91 7.06 5.01
C GLY A 734 -17.12 7.25 4.08
N LYS A 735 -17.71 8.45 4.11
CA LYS A 735 -18.83 8.84 3.22
C LYS A 735 -18.45 8.74 1.74
N ASN A 736 -17.28 9.21 1.35
CA ASN A 736 -16.82 9.17 -0.04
C ASN A 736 -16.62 7.72 -0.53
N ILE A 737 -16.17 6.81 0.35
CA ILE A 737 -16.08 5.39 0.03
C ILE A 737 -17.48 4.78 -0.13
N VAL A 738 -18.40 5.06 0.79
CA VAL A 738 -19.79 4.58 0.69
C VAL A 738 -20.44 5.11 -0.58
N LYS A 739 -20.31 6.41 -0.88
CA LYS A 739 -20.76 7.03 -2.13
C LYS A 739 -20.23 6.25 -3.33
N MET A 740 -18.91 6.10 -3.39
CA MET A 740 -18.24 5.44 -4.48
C MET A 740 -18.73 4.00 -4.65
N LEU A 741 -18.86 3.23 -3.57
CA LEU A 741 -19.39 1.87 -3.62
C LEU A 741 -20.85 1.83 -4.06
N LEU A 742 -21.70 2.72 -3.57
CA LEU A 742 -23.09 2.78 -4.00
C LEU A 742 -23.21 3.15 -5.49
N GLU A 743 -22.43 4.13 -5.96
CA GLU A 743 -22.34 4.45 -7.40
C GLU A 743 -21.86 3.25 -8.22
N ASN A 744 -20.95 2.44 -7.67
CA ASN A 744 -20.44 1.22 -8.29
C ASN A 744 -21.48 0.10 -8.40
N TYR A 745 -22.42 0.02 -7.46
CA TYR A 745 -23.55 -0.91 -7.50
C TYR A 745 -24.72 -0.38 -8.38
N GLY A 746 -24.53 0.76 -9.05
CA GLY A 746 -25.51 1.33 -9.96
C GLY A 746 -26.55 2.24 -9.29
N TYR A 747 -26.32 2.68 -8.05
CA TYR A 747 -27.19 3.64 -7.37
C TYR A 747 -26.89 5.08 -7.80
N ARG A 748 -27.93 5.92 -7.86
CA ARG A 748 -27.76 7.37 -8.05
C ARG A 748 -27.47 8.00 -6.69
N VAL A 749 -26.21 8.37 -6.43
CA VAL A 749 -25.84 8.95 -5.13
C VAL A 749 -25.86 10.48 -5.18
N ILE A 750 -26.61 11.08 -4.26
CA ILE A 750 -26.66 12.52 -4.03
C ILE A 750 -25.78 12.82 -2.82
N ASP A 751 -24.57 13.27 -3.10
CA ASP A 751 -23.58 13.60 -2.09
C ASP A 751 -23.71 15.06 -1.63
N LEU A 752 -24.08 15.27 -0.36
CA LEU A 752 -24.20 16.61 0.22
C LEU A 752 -22.90 17.14 0.82
N GLY A 753 -21.83 16.34 0.75
CA GLY A 753 -20.52 16.72 1.24
C GLY A 753 -20.39 16.56 2.75
N ARG A 754 -19.68 17.51 3.37
CA ARG A 754 -19.31 17.47 4.78
C ARG A 754 -19.86 18.63 5.58
N ASP A 755 -19.97 18.46 6.90
CA ASP A 755 -20.52 19.46 7.83
C ASP A 755 -21.92 19.91 7.39
N VAL A 756 -22.80 18.95 7.12
CA VAL A 756 -24.11 19.23 6.50
C VAL A 756 -25.17 19.48 7.57
N ASP A 757 -25.88 20.60 7.46
CA ASP A 757 -26.98 20.92 8.37
C ASP A 757 -28.18 19.96 8.17
N PRO A 758 -28.81 19.46 9.25
CA PRO A 758 -29.94 18.53 9.16
C PRO A 758 -31.08 19.02 8.25
N ARG A 759 -31.32 20.34 8.21
CA ARG A 759 -32.38 20.93 7.38
C ARG A 759 -32.07 20.86 5.89
N GLU A 760 -30.79 20.89 5.52
CA GLU A 760 -30.37 20.75 4.13
C GLU A 760 -30.57 19.31 3.64
N ILE A 761 -30.24 18.33 4.48
CA ILE A 761 -30.50 16.91 4.21
C ILE A 761 -32.00 16.69 3.98
N LEU A 762 -32.86 17.18 4.89
CA LEU A 762 -34.31 17.09 4.75
C LEU A 762 -34.83 17.78 3.47
N ARG A 763 -34.29 18.95 3.12
CA ARG A 763 -34.68 19.69 1.92
C ARG A 763 -34.43 18.87 0.67
N VAL A 764 -33.24 18.29 0.52
CA VAL A 764 -32.87 17.47 -0.63
C VAL A 764 -33.68 16.18 -0.70
N VAL A 765 -33.88 15.51 0.43
CA VAL A 765 -34.69 14.28 0.51
C VAL A 765 -36.13 14.55 0.02
N ARG A 766 -36.72 15.70 0.40
CA ARG A 766 -38.05 16.12 -0.07
C ARG A 766 -38.08 16.53 -1.53
N GLU A 767 -37.13 17.36 -1.97
CA GLU A 767 -37.08 17.88 -3.34
C GLU A 767 -36.87 16.76 -4.38
N GLN A 768 -36.10 15.73 -4.02
CA GLN A 768 -35.74 14.62 -4.91
C GLN A 768 -36.44 13.30 -4.59
N ASN A 769 -37.37 13.29 -3.63
CA ASN A 769 -38.15 12.12 -3.21
C ASN A 769 -37.30 10.87 -2.90
N VAL A 770 -36.18 11.09 -2.20
CA VAL A 770 -35.20 10.06 -1.84
C VAL A 770 -35.75 9.20 -0.71
N ARG A 771 -35.51 7.89 -0.76
CA ARG A 771 -36.03 6.92 0.23
C ARG A 771 -34.97 6.31 1.13
N LEU A 772 -33.70 6.54 0.85
CA LEU A 772 -32.59 6.01 1.63
C LEU A 772 -31.54 7.11 1.87
N VAL A 773 -31.16 7.30 3.13
CA VAL A 773 -30.15 8.27 3.56
C VAL A 773 -29.04 7.56 4.33
N GLY A 774 -27.79 7.82 3.94
CA GLY A 774 -26.59 7.38 4.65
C GLY A 774 -25.94 8.55 5.40
N LEU A 775 -25.78 8.43 6.71
CA LEU A 775 -25.10 9.43 7.54
C LEU A 775 -23.76 8.89 8.04
N SER A 776 -22.73 9.74 8.01
CA SER A 776 -21.39 9.40 8.50
C SER A 776 -20.92 10.36 9.58
N ALA A 777 -20.25 9.81 10.61
CA ALA A 777 -19.51 10.56 11.63
C ALA A 777 -18.18 9.88 11.94
N LEU A 778 -17.08 10.62 12.00
CA LEU A 778 -15.78 10.15 12.48
C LEU A 778 -15.50 10.62 13.90
N MET A 779 -16.00 11.79 14.28
CA MET A 779 -15.74 12.35 15.61
C MET A 779 -16.86 11.97 16.57
N THR A 780 -16.50 11.57 17.77
CA THR A 780 -17.47 11.31 18.85
C THR A 780 -18.32 12.52 19.19
N THR A 781 -17.78 13.73 19.03
CA THR A 781 -18.47 15.00 19.28
C THR A 781 -19.59 15.31 18.29
N THR A 782 -19.59 14.70 17.11
CA THR A 782 -20.54 15.00 16.02
C THR A 782 -21.72 14.03 15.98
N VAL A 783 -21.65 12.96 16.78
CA VAL A 783 -22.65 11.90 16.83
C VAL A 783 -24.02 12.42 17.31
N LYS A 784 -24.06 13.42 18.19
CA LYS A 784 -25.31 14.07 18.60
C LYS A 784 -26.02 14.76 17.43
N ALA A 785 -25.29 15.36 16.50
CA ALA A 785 -25.87 15.96 15.31
C ALA A 785 -26.47 14.89 14.37
N MET A 786 -25.95 13.66 14.42
CA MET A 786 -26.55 12.52 13.73
C MET A 786 -27.93 12.17 14.30
N GLU A 787 -28.05 12.07 15.63
CA GLU A 787 -29.33 11.85 16.31
C GLU A 787 -30.36 12.94 15.92
N GLU A 788 -29.97 14.21 15.99
CA GLU A 788 -30.82 15.34 15.58
C GLU A 788 -31.29 15.24 14.11
N THR A 789 -30.45 14.70 13.23
CA THR A 789 -30.77 14.48 11.81
C THR A 789 -31.76 13.35 11.63
N ILE A 790 -31.56 12.22 12.31
CA ILE A 790 -32.45 11.05 12.23
C ILE A 790 -33.84 11.41 12.74
N GLU A 791 -33.93 12.05 13.92
CA GLU A 791 -35.20 12.49 14.48
C GLU A 791 -35.96 13.44 13.54
N LEU A 792 -35.24 14.32 12.85
CA LEU A 792 -35.82 15.24 11.88
C LEU A 792 -36.35 14.50 10.65
N LEU A 793 -35.60 13.56 10.10
CA LEU A 793 -36.00 12.78 8.92
C LEU A 793 -37.20 11.88 9.24
N HIS A 794 -37.17 11.13 10.33
CA HIS A 794 -38.28 10.26 10.73
C HIS A 794 -39.57 11.02 11.00
N ARG A 795 -39.50 12.24 11.54
CA ARG A 795 -40.68 13.09 11.78
C ARG A 795 -41.28 13.64 10.48
N GLU A 796 -40.44 14.04 9.53
CA GLU A 796 -40.85 14.88 8.39
C GLU A 796 -40.98 14.10 7.06
N VAL A 797 -40.33 12.93 6.96
CA VAL A 797 -40.30 12.00 5.81
C VAL A 797 -40.25 10.54 6.31
N PRO A 798 -41.31 10.02 6.97
CA PRO A 798 -41.29 8.71 7.64
C PRO A 798 -41.12 7.50 6.71
N ASP A 799 -41.30 7.68 5.40
CA ASP A 799 -41.07 6.64 4.40
C ASP A 799 -39.58 6.51 3.99
N CYS A 800 -38.71 7.38 4.53
CA CYS A 800 -37.27 7.39 4.27
C CYS A 800 -36.53 6.59 5.35
N SER A 801 -35.77 5.59 4.94
CA SER A 801 -34.89 4.82 5.83
C SER A 801 -33.53 5.50 5.98
N VAL A 802 -32.93 5.41 7.17
CA VAL A 802 -31.63 5.99 7.50
C VAL A 802 -30.66 4.92 7.99
N PHE A 803 -29.58 4.70 7.24
CA PHE A 803 -28.44 3.91 7.71
C PHE A 803 -27.31 4.81 8.18
N VAL A 804 -26.56 4.35 9.17
CA VAL A 804 -25.47 5.11 9.79
C VAL A 804 -24.17 4.32 9.82
N GLY A 805 -23.04 5.01 9.74
CA GLY A 805 -21.71 4.41 9.87
C GLY A 805 -20.67 5.44 10.31
N GLY A 806 -19.48 4.98 10.67
CA GLY A 806 -18.45 5.85 11.23
C GLY A 806 -17.52 5.15 12.22
N ALA A 807 -16.27 5.59 12.32
CA ALA A 807 -15.27 4.96 13.19
C ALA A 807 -15.64 4.98 14.69
N VAL A 808 -16.55 5.88 15.07
CA VAL A 808 -17.01 6.07 16.45
C VAL A 808 -18.38 5.46 16.73
N LEU A 809 -19.02 4.84 15.71
CA LEU A 809 -20.33 4.22 15.89
C LEU A 809 -20.20 2.73 16.22
N THR A 810 -21.16 2.25 17.01
CA THR A 810 -21.35 0.83 17.30
C THR A 810 -22.80 0.42 16.99
N PRO A 811 -23.10 -0.88 16.82
CA PRO A 811 -24.48 -1.35 16.64
C PRO A 811 -25.42 -0.91 17.75
N GLU A 812 -24.95 -0.93 19.00
CA GLU A 812 -25.72 -0.54 20.19
C GLU A 812 -26.08 0.95 20.15
N TYR A 813 -25.12 1.78 19.75
CA TYR A 813 -25.32 3.23 19.70
C TYR A 813 -26.25 3.63 18.54
N ALA A 814 -26.07 3.03 17.36
CA ALA A 814 -26.96 3.25 16.22
C ALA A 814 -28.43 2.94 16.59
N ALA A 815 -28.67 1.89 17.38
CA ALA A 815 -30.00 1.56 17.90
C ALA A 815 -30.51 2.62 18.91
N GLN A 816 -29.62 3.19 19.73
CA GLN A 816 -29.97 4.23 20.70
C GLN A 816 -30.45 5.52 20.01
N ILE A 817 -29.80 5.94 18.92
CA ILE A 817 -30.19 7.13 18.14
C ILE A 817 -31.29 6.83 17.11
N HIS A 818 -31.93 5.66 17.22
CA HIS A 818 -33.02 5.22 16.36
C HIS A 818 -32.66 5.16 14.86
N ALA A 819 -31.41 4.84 14.49
CA ALA A 819 -31.10 4.54 13.09
C ALA A 819 -31.80 3.26 12.63
N ASP A 820 -32.20 3.21 11.35
CA ASP A 820 -32.88 2.04 10.77
C ASP A 820 -31.91 0.89 10.49
N HIS A 821 -30.62 1.20 10.26
CA HIS A 821 -29.55 0.21 10.11
C HIS A 821 -28.18 0.77 10.51
N TYR A 822 -27.35 -0.11 11.09
CA TYR A 822 -25.94 0.17 11.35
C TYR A 822 -25.07 -0.52 10.31
N SER A 823 -24.33 0.27 9.52
CA SER A 823 -23.32 -0.25 8.61
C SER A 823 -21.95 -0.25 9.27
N LYS A 824 -21.43 -1.45 9.55
CA LYS A 824 -20.10 -1.64 10.14
C LYS A 824 -18.94 -1.20 9.22
N ASP A 825 -19.16 -1.25 7.91
CA ASP A 825 -18.19 -0.88 6.89
C ASP A 825 -18.93 -0.46 5.60
N ALA A 826 -18.18 0.04 4.62
CA ALA A 826 -18.79 0.57 3.40
C ALA A 826 -19.38 -0.53 2.48
N ALA A 827 -18.90 -1.77 2.58
CA ALA A 827 -19.49 -2.91 1.87
C ALA A 827 -20.85 -3.28 2.46
N ASP A 828 -20.99 -3.21 3.79
CA ASP A 828 -22.25 -3.40 4.49
C ASP A 828 -23.30 -2.35 4.11
N SER A 829 -22.89 -1.11 3.89
CA SER A 829 -23.79 -0.06 3.35
C SER A 829 -24.33 -0.42 1.97
N ALA A 830 -23.51 -1.00 1.09
CA ALA A 830 -23.95 -1.44 -0.23
C ALA A 830 -24.91 -2.63 -0.15
N ARG A 831 -24.62 -3.63 0.71
CA ARG A 831 -25.54 -4.76 0.98
C ARG A 831 -26.88 -4.29 1.53
N TYR A 832 -26.86 -3.38 2.51
CA TYR A 832 -28.09 -2.85 3.09
C TYR A 832 -28.92 -2.08 2.06
N ALA A 833 -28.28 -1.27 1.20
CA ALA A 833 -28.98 -0.60 0.11
C ALA A 833 -29.67 -1.62 -0.82
N GLU A 834 -28.99 -2.70 -1.18
CA GLU A 834 -29.56 -3.78 -1.99
C GLU A 834 -30.76 -4.45 -1.31
N GLU A 835 -30.62 -4.86 -0.05
CA GLU A 835 -31.71 -5.47 0.73
C GLU A 835 -32.90 -4.51 0.86
N TYR A 836 -32.64 -3.23 1.13
CA TYR A 836 -33.67 -2.20 1.26
C TYR A 836 -34.44 -2.02 -0.04
N PHE A 837 -33.74 -1.80 -1.17
CA PHE A 837 -34.40 -1.61 -2.46
C PHE A 837 -35.09 -2.89 -2.97
N ALA A 838 -34.58 -4.09 -2.65
CA ALA A 838 -35.25 -5.35 -2.91
C ALA A 838 -36.55 -5.50 -2.10
N SER A 839 -36.56 -5.03 -0.84
CA SER A 839 -37.72 -5.12 0.06
C SER A 839 -38.90 -4.24 -0.34
N ILE A 840 -38.63 -3.09 -0.99
CA ILE A 840 -39.67 -2.13 -1.39
C ILE A 840 -40.22 -2.36 -2.81
N GLY A 841 -39.74 -3.39 -3.51
CA GLY A 841 -40.39 -3.99 -4.69
C GLY A 841 -40.73 -3.03 -5.83
N LEU A 842 -39.70 -2.54 -6.54
CA LEU A 842 -39.82 -1.88 -7.85
C LEU A 842 -38.97 -2.58 -8.91
#